data_AF-A0A813AFU0-F1
#
_entry.id   AF-A0A813AFU0-F1
#
_cell.length_a   1.000
_cell.length_b   1.000
_cell.length_c   1.000
_cell.angle_alpha   90.00
_cell.angle_beta   90.00
_cell.angle_gamma   90.00
#
_symmetry.space_group_name_H-M   'P 1'
#
loop_
_entity.id
_entity.type
_entity.pdbx_description
1 polymer ?
#
loop_
_entity_poly.entity_id
_entity_poly.type
_entity_poly.pdbx_seq_one_letter_code
_entity_poly.pdbx_strand_id
1 'polypeptide(L)'
;ESPSMEPKIVSSRLAVSGQIAPSDIASLAEEGYRAIICNRPDGEGADQPTFEEIAAEAKKAGLEARYLPVTSGKVTDADAEAFGRALDELPGPVFAYCRSGTRSVTLWSLSQADRLELTDILQRAKAAGYDMSGVVRRIANAGKTPVDRADASYDVVIVGGGAAGISVASSLLQRKHDLSVAIIDPADIHYYQPGWTLVGGGVFDPGETVRTMASVVPKGVHWLKAAVAAFEPKENAVVLDGCRVVKYDRLVVCPGLKLDWDAIPGLVQTLGKNGVTSNYRFDLAPYTWELVRGLTSGTALFTQPPMPIKCAGAPQKAMYLSADHWQRQGRLSDIDIGFYNAGAVLFGVKEYVPPLMTYVERYGIDLQFKHSLSAIDGPARKAWFTRSDADGETETVERSFDMIHVCPPQTAPDFIRVSPLADAAGWVDVDQSTLRHKSFDNVYSLGDVMNAPNAKTAAAARKQAPVVAQNLLYDMGHSRYQAHYDGYGSCPLTVERGKIVLAEFGYGGKLLPSFPSWLIDGTRPSRLAWLLKERILPPVYWQGMLKGREWMVKPERLPEGSFVSRIERWLPILQWGRSYGRESAVNDLVAAVIVTIMLIPQSLAYALLAGLPPEVGLYASILPLVAYAVFGTSRALAVGPVAVVSLMTAAAVGQVAAQGTADYLSAAIVLALLSGLFLILMGLFRLGFLANFLSHPVISGFITASGLIIAASQLKHILGIPAQGHNLFDLVVSLAEGLAQTNLPTLLIGGGALAFLFWV
;
A
#
# COMPACT_ATOMS: atom_id res chain seq x y z
N GLU A 1 -1.21 -13.22 31.49
CA GLU A 1 0.08 -13.88 31.77
C GLU A 1 1.07 -13.38 30.74
N SER A 2 2.17 -12.76 31.19
CA SER A 2 3.21 -12.27 30.27
C SER A 2 3.81 -13.48 29.55
N PRO A 3 3.97 -13.47 28.20
CA PRO A 3 4.52 -14.61 27.47
C PRO A 3 5.89 -14.95 28.06
N SER A 4 6.04 -16.23 28.41
CA SER A 4 7.13 -16.82 29.18
C SER A 4 8.52 -16.24 28.83
N MET A 5 9.15 -15.61 29.83
CA MET A 5 10.60 -15.39 29.92
C MET A 5 11.29 -16.76 30.10
N GLU A 6 11.13 -17.66 29.14
CA GLU A 6 11.75 -18.98 29.19
C GLU A 6 12.97 -18.97 28.25
N PRO A 7 14.19 -19.01 28.80
CA PRO A 7 15.42 -19.07 28.01
C PRO A 7 15.44 -20.29 27.09
N LYS A 8 15.49 -20.07 25.79
CA LYS A 8 15.62 -21.13 24.79
C LYS A 8 17.09 -21.33 24.45
N ILE A 9 17.68 -22.41 24.95
CA ILE A 9 19.09 -22.70 24.77
C ILE A 9 19.36 -23.12 23.32
N VAL A 10 20.23 -22.37 22.64
CA VAL A 10 20.62 -22.64 21.25
C VAL A 10 22.00 -23.30 21.21
N SER A 11 22.90 -22.94 22.12
CA SER A 11 24.20 -23.59 22.29
C SER A 11 24.68 -23.45 23.74
N SER A 12 25.78 -24.11 24.09
CA SER A 12 26.42 -23.95 25.42
C SER A 12 26.81 -22.51 25.76
N ARG A 13 26.92 -21.62 24.75
CA ARG A 13 27.29 -20.21 24.93
C ARG A 13 26.12 -19.24 24.71
N LEU A 14 25.02 -19.68 24.11
CA LEU A 14 23.92 -18.79 23.73
C LEU A 14 22.55 -19.37 24.12
N ALA A 15 21.79 -18.58 24.86
CA ALA A 15 20.35 -18.71 24.99
C ALA A 15 19.64 -17.51 24.34
N VAL A 16 18.42 -17.74 23.86
CA VAL A 16 17.60 -16.70 23.25
C VAL A 16 16.22 -16.62 23.88
N SER A 17 15.57 -15.46 23.79
CA SER A 17 14.17 -15.30 24.19
C SER A 17 13.44 -14.21 23.39
N GLY A 18 12.14 -14.09 23.66
CA GLY A 18 11.35 -12.91 23.29
C GLY A 18 11.73 -11.68 24.11
N GLN A 19 10.87 -10.67 24.14
CA GLN A 19 11.13 -9.44 24.87
C GLN A 19 11.34 -9.72 26.36
N ILE A 20 12.37 -9.10 26.96
CA ILE A 20 12.62 -9.12 28.40
C ILE A 20 12.29 -7.76 29.04
N ALA A 21 11.98 -7.78 30.32
CA ALA A 21 11.80 -6.60 31.16
C ALA A 21 13.06 -6.34 32.02
N PRO A 22 13.27 -5.10 32.51
CA PRO A 22 14.38 -4.78 33.41
C PRO A 22 14.38 -5.63 34.70
N SER A 23 13.21 -6.06 35.16
CA SER A 23 13.05 -6.96 36.32
C SER A 23 13.64 -8.36 36.12
N ASP A 24 13.76 -8.81 34.87
CA ASP A 24 14.20 -10.18 34.55
C ASP A 24 15.73 -10.32 34.66
N ILE A 25 16.45 -9.20 34.66
CA ILE A 25 17.90 -9.14 34.53
C ILE A 25 18.63 -9.76 35.72
N ALA A 26 18.11 -9.56 36.93
CA ALA A 26 18.67 -10.18 38.13
C ALA A 26 18.57 -11.71 38.08
N SER A 27 17.42 -12.25 37.63
CA SER A 27 17.22 -13.69 37.44
C SER A 27 18.21 -14.26 36.42
N LEU A 28 18.43 -13.56 35.30
CA LEU A 28 19.40 -13.99 34.30
C LEU A 28 20.84 -14.03 34.86
N ALA A 29 21.23 -13.09 35.72
CA ALA A 29 22.53 -13.13 36.36
C ALA A 29 22.67 -14.32 37.35
N GLU A 30 21.61 -14.60 38.12
CA GLU A 30 21.54 -15.74 39.06
C GLU A 30 21.56 -17.10 38.33
N GLU A 31 20.89 -17.18 37.18
CA GLU A 31 20.92 -18.34 36.27
C GLU A 31 22.30 -18.54 35.60
N GLY A 32 23.22 -17.60 35.80
CA GLY A 32 24.63 -17.75 35.44
C GLY A 32 25.03 -17.13 34.11
N TYR A 33 24.13 -16.38 33.44
CA TYR A 33 24.52 -15.59 32.27
C TYR A 33 25.52 -14.50 32.68
N ARG A 34 26.33 -14.04 31.72
CA ARG A 34 27.39 -13.05 31.94
C ARG A 34 27.29 -11.83 31.01
N ALA A 35 26.54 -11.96 29.91
CA ALA A 35 26.28 -10.87 29.01
C ALA A 35 24.91 -10.96 28.32
N ILE A 36 24.41 -9.82 27.84
CA ILE A 36 23.13 -9.67 27.14
C ILE A 36 23.33 -8.98 25.79
N ILE A 37 22.67 -9.47 24.73
CA ILE A 37 22.62 -8.84 23.41
C ILE A 37 21.17 -8.48 23.06
N CYS A 38 20.92 -7.22 22.71
CA CYS A 38 19.62 -6.78 22.19
C CYS A 38 19.65 -6.70 20.65
N ASN A 39 18.78 -7.47 19.99
CA ASN A 39 18.60 -7.45 18.53
C ASN A 39 17.30 -6.77 18.08
N ARG A 40 16.61 -6.07 18.99
CA ARG A 40 15.39 -5.32 18.73
C ARG A 40 15.71 -3.81 18.71
N PRO A 41 15.46 -3.08 17.62
CA PRO A 41 15.50 -1.62 17.63
C PRO A 41 14.58 -1.04 18.73
N ASP A 42 15.04 0.00 19.43
CA ASP A 42 14.20 0.77 20.35
C ASP A 42 13.01 1.42 19.62
N GLY A 43 11.86 1.47 20.29
CA GLY A 43 10.62 2.02 19.74
C GLY A 43 9.88 1.11 18.75
N GLU A 44 10.21 -0.19 18.69
CA GLU A 44 9.51 -1.16 17.82
C GLU A 44 8.15 -1.63 18.39
N GLY A 45 7.84 -1.33 19.67
CA GLY A 45 6.52 -1.57 20.28
C GLY A 45 6.28 -0.59 21.43
N ALA A 46 5.02 -0.27 21.71
CA ALA A 46 4.64 0.68 22.77
C ALA A 46 4.89 0.12 24.19
N ASP A 47 5.00 -1.20 24.30
CA ASP A 47 5.25 -1.98 25.52
C ASP A 47 6.75 -2.31 25.73
N GLN A 48 7.63 -1.80 24.86
CA GLN A 48 9.05 -2.16 24.83
C GLN A 48 9.87 -1.29 25.80
N PRO A 49 10.56 -1.89 26.78
CA PRO A 49 11.64 -1.22 27.50
C PRO A 49 12.76 -0.81 26.53
N THR A 50 13.31 0.37 26.73
CA THR A 50 14.47 0.85 25.97
C THR A 50 15.70 0.00 26.28
N PHE A 51 16.62 -0.10 25.33
CA PHE A 51 17.89 -0.78 25.59
C PHE A 51 18.67 -0.11 26.72
N GLU A 52 18.54 1.21 26.89
CA GLU A 52 19.21 1.95 27.97
C GLU A 52 18.74 1.47 29.36
N GLU A 53 17.44 1.25 29.56
CA GLU A 53 16.89 0.71 30.80
C GLU A 53 17.40 -0.71 31.09
N ILE A 54 17.45 -1.55 30.06
CA ILE A 54 17.98 -2.92 30.17
C ILE A 54 19.48 -2.92 30.50
N ALA A 55 20.25 -2.06 29.84
CA ALA A 55 21.69 -1.96 30.05
C ALA A 55 22.04 -1.43 31.45
N ALA A 56 21.23 -0.52 32.00
CA ALA A 56 21.40 -0.02 33.36
C ALA A 56 21.22 -1.12 34.41
N GLU A 57 20.17 -1.94 34.29
CA GLU A 57 19.96 -3.08 35.19
C GLU A 57 21.00 -4.19 34.97
N ALA A 58 21.41 -4.44 33.72
CA ALA A 58 22.47 -5.40 33.40
C ALA A 58 23.77 -5.03 34.13
N LYS A 59 24.15 -3.75 34.09
CA LYS A 59 25.34 -3.26 34.79
C LYS A 59 25.24 -3.42 36.31
N LYS A 60 24.06 -3.21 36.91
CA LYS A 60 23.84 -3.44 38.35
C LYS A 60 23.98 -4.92 38.73
N ALA A 61 23.50 -5.81 37.85
CA ALA A 61 23.60 -7.25 38.01
C ALA A 61 24.98 -7.83 37.61
N GLY A 62 25.93 -6.99 37.17
CA GLY A 62 27.27 -7.42 36.76
C GLY A 62 27.34 -8.08 35.38
N LEU A 63 26.33 -7.87 34.54
CA LEU A 63 26.25 -8.36 33.17
C LEU A 63 26.75 -7.30 32.19
N GLU A 64 27.51 -7.71 31.18
CA GLU A 64 27.81 -6.85 30.03
C GLU A 64 26.60 -6.75 29.08
N ALA A 65 26.33 -5.58 28.50
CA ALA A 65 25.21 -5.39 27.59
C ALA A 65 25.68 -4.84 26.23
N ARG A 66 25.18 -5.41 25.13
CA ARG A 66 25.48 -4.98 23.76
C ARG A 66 24.21 -4.70 22.96
N TYR A 67 24.18 -3.56 22.29
CA TYR A 67 23.10 -3.18 21.38
C TYR A 67 23.48 -3.49 19.93
N LEU A 68 22.76 -4.40 19.29
CA LEU A 68 22.94 -4.80 17.88
C LEU A 68 21.58 -4.92 17.19
N PRO A 69 20.85 -3.79 17.01
CA PRO A 69 19.48 -3.81 16.51
C PRO A 69 19.43 -4.19 15.03
N VAL A 70 18.54 -5.13 14.70
CA VAL A 70 18.29 -5.53 13.30
C VAL A 70 16.80 -5.45 13.01
N THR A 71 16.43 -4.83 11.88
CA THR A 71 15.04 -4.76 11.44
C THR A 71 14.54 -6.14 11.04
N SER A 72 13.34 -6.51 11.49
CA SER A 72 12.74 -7.81 11.18
C SER A 72 12.69 -8.06 9.66
N GLY A 73 13.13 -9.24 9.22
CA GLY A 73 13.16 -9.61 7.80
C GLY A 73 14.31 -8.98 6.98
N LYS A 74 15.16 -8.15 7.58
CA LYS A 74 16.31 -7.50 6.92
C LYS A 74 17.64 -7.86 7.59
N VAL A 75 17.94 -9.15 7.71
CA VAL A 75 19.21 -9.63 8.29
C VAL A 75 20.28 -9.72 7.20
N THR A 76 21.29 -8.84 7.26
CA THR A 76 22.42 -8.81 6.32
C THR A 76 23.58 -9.69 6.79
N ASP A 77 24.55 -9.97 5.91
CA ASP A 77 25.76 -10.71 6.29
C ASP A 77 26.62 -9.92 7.28
N ALA A 78 26.69 -8.59 7.13
CA ALA A 78 27.39 -7.70 8.06
C ALA A 78 26.78 -7.76 9.48
N ASP A 79 25.45 -7.89 9.59
CA ASP A 79 24.78 -8.05 10.89
C ASP A 79 25.15 -9.38 11.54
N ALA A 80 25.20 -10.47 10.75
CA ALA A 80 25.58 -11.79 11.24
C ALA A 80 27.05 -11.83 11.70
N GLU A 81 27.96 -11.20 10.95
CA GLU A 81 29.37 -11.04 11.34
C GLU A 81 29.52 -10.20 12.62
N ALA A 82 28.77 -9.10 12.75
CA ALA A 82 28.77 -8.27 13.96
C ALA A 82 28.26 -9.06 15.18
N PHE A 83 27.19 -9.85 15.01
CA PHE A 83 26.65 -10.71 16.05
C PHE A 83 27.65 -11.80 16.47
N GLY A 84 28.29 -12.47 15.50
CA GLY A 84 29.31 -13.48 15.75
C GLY A 84 30.49 -12.93 16.54
N ARG A 85 31.02 -11.76 16.14
CA ARG A 85 32.09 -11.07 16.87
C ARG A 85 31.68 -10.72 18.30
N ALA A 86 30.47 -10.18 18.50
CA ALA A 86 29.99 -9.87 19.83
C ALA A 86 29.88 -11.13 20.72
N LEU A 87 29.46 -12.26 20.15
CA LEU A 87 29.38 -13.54 20.87
C LEU A 87 30.76 -14.05 21.32
N ASP A 88 31.80 -13.81 20.51
CA ASP A 88 33.18 -14.19 20.82
C ASP A 88 33.82 -13.26 21.87
N GLU A 89 33.56 -11.94 21.78
CA GLU A 89 34.13 -10.93 22.68
C GLU A 89 33.50 -10.91 24.08
N LEU A 90 32.19 -11.12 24.18
CA LEU A 90 31.46 -11.02 25.44
C LEU A 90 31.74 -12.22 26.37
N PRO A 91 31.74 -12.03 27.71
CA PRO A 91 31.83 -13.14 28.64
C PRO A 91 30.57 -14.01 28.53
N GLY A 92 30.76 -15.33 28.34
CA GLY A 92 29.67 -16.29 28.23
C GLY A 92 29.30 -16.95 29.58
N PRO A 93 28.12 -17.57 29.71
CA PRO A 93 27.03 -17.68 28.71
C PRO A 93 26.35 -16.34 28.38
N VAL A 94 26.01 -16.14 27.10
CA VAL A 94 25.37 -14.93 26.56
C VAL A 94 23.88 -15.17 26.38
N PHE A 95 23.08 -14.15 26.71
CA PHE A 95 21.64 -14.13 26.53
C PHE A 95 21.24 -13.12 25.45
N ALA A 96 20.64 -13.55 24.35
CA ALA A 96 20.23 -12.64 23.27
C ALA A 96 18.71 -12.57 23.13
N TYR A 97 18.16 -11.38 22.91
CA TYR A 97 16.72 -11.22 22.80
C TYR A 97 16.31 -10.30 21.64
N CYS A 98 15.11 -10.55 21.12
CA CYS A 98 14.41 -9.60 20.26
C CYS A 98 12.90 -9.61 20.57
N ARG A 99 12.01 -9.33 19.61
CA ARG A 99 10.56 -9.48 19.83
C ARG A 99 10.14 -10.93 20.12
N SER A 100 10.66 -11.90 19.36
CA SER A 100 10.32 -13.33 19.50
C SER A 100 11.54 -14.26 19.64
N GLY A 101 12.75 -13.69 19.64
CA GLY A 101 14.03 -14.42 19.59
C GLY A 101 14.47 -14.89 18.20
N THR A 102 13.57 -14.83 17.20
CA THR A 102 13.86 -15.34 15.83
C THR A 102 15.05 -14.65 15.17
N ARG A 103 15.22 -13.33 15.41
CA ARG A 103 16.37 -12.57 14.84
C ARG A 103 17.68 -13.04 15.43
N SER A 104 17.74 -13.21 16.75
CA SER A 104 18.92 -13.68 17.47
C SER A 104 19.35 -15.06 16.99
N VAL A 105 18.40 -15.98 16.77
CA VAL A 105 18.71 -17.32 16.22
C VAL A 105 19.12 -17.25 14.75
N THR A 106 18.52 -16.38 13.95
CA THR A 106 18.91 -16.18 12.55
C THR A 106 20.35 -15.66 12.45
N LEU A 107 20.69 -14.62 13.24
CA LEU A 107 22.04 -14.05 13.31
C LEU A 107 23.06 -15.09 13.80
N TRP A 108 22.72 -15.84 14.85
CA TRP A 108 23.56 -16.93 15.33
C TRP A 108 23.79 -17.97 14.23
N SER A 109 22.72 -18.48 13.61
CA SER A 109 22.80 -19.54 12.59
C SER A 109 23.67 -19.13 11.41
N LEU A 110 23.57 -17.87 10.96
CA LEU A 110 24.41 -17.32 9.91
C LEU A 110 25.87 -17.12 10.37
N SER A 111 26.08 -16.61 11.60
CA SER A 111 27.44 -16.41 12.14
C SER A 111 28.22 -17.72 12.36
N GLN A 112 27.50 -18.84 12.57
CA GLN A 112 28.09 -20.16 12.78
C GLN A 112 28.22 -20.98 11.50
N ALA A 113 27.79 -20.45 10.35
CA ALA A 113 27.79 -21.15 9.07
C ALA A 113 29.18 -21.69 8.65
N ASP A 114 30.26 -21.01 9.07
CA ASP A 114 31.65 -21.42 8.84
C ASP A 114 32.23 -22.35 9.93
N ARG A 115 31.51 -22.53 11.05
CA ARG A 115 32.02 -23.16 12.28
C ARG A 115 31.34 -24.48 12.62
N LEU A 116 30.08 -24.65 12.24
CA LEU A 116 29.26 -25.82 12.55
C LEU A 116 28.66 -26.42 11.28
N GLU A 117 28.44 -27.73 11.29
CA GLU A 117 27.71 -28.41 10.23
C GLU A 117 26.27 -27.89 10.14
N LEU A 118 25.75 -27.78 8.92
CA LEU A 118 24.39 -27.28 8.66
C LEU A 118 23.34 -28.05 9.48
N THR A 119 23.45 -29.38 9.51
CA THR A 119 22.50 -30.23 10.25
C THR A 119 22.48 -29.91 11.73
N ASP A 120 23.63 -29.58 12.32
CA ASP A 120 23.74 -29.25 13.74
C ASP A 120 23.11 -27.89 14.04
N ILE A 121 23.34 -26.91 13.16
CA ILE A 121 22.73 -25.58 13.27
C ILE A 121 21.21 -25.70 13.22
N LEU A 122 20.68 -26.44 12.24
CA LEU A 122 19.25 -26.63 12.08
C LEU A 122 18.62 -27.43 13.24
N GLN A 123 19.30 -28.48 13.73
CA GLN A 123 18.83 -29.26 14.88
C GLN A 123 18.77 -28.40 16.15
N ARG A 124 19.79 -27.58 16.41
CA ARG A 124 19.84 -26.69 17.58
C ARG A 124 18.78 -25.59 17.51
N ALA A 125 18.63 -24.94 16.35
CA ALA A 125 17.59 -23.94 16.16
C ALA A 125 16.19 -24.55 16.33
N LYS A 126 15.96 -25.74 15.76
CA LYS A 126 14.68 -26.46 15.90
C LYS A 126 14.42 -26.92 17.33
N ALA A 127 15.43 -27.38 18.07
CA ALA A 127 15.33 -27.74 19.47
C ALA A 127 14.96 -26.53 20.36
N ALA A 128 15.47 -25.34 20.01
CA ALA A 128 15.07 -24.08 20.62
C ALA A 128 13.69 -23.58 20.13
N GLY A 129 13.01 -24.29 19.24
CA GLY A 129 11.67 -23.95 18.74
C GLY A 129 11.65 -22.90 17.62
N TYR A 130 12.72 -22.79 16.82
CA TYR A 130 12.81 -21.88 15.69
C TYR A 130 13.01 -22.62 14.36
N ASP A 131 12.24 -22.22 13.33
CA ASP A 131 12.39 -22.75 11.97
C ASP A 131 13.34 -21.89 11.13
N MET A 132 14.44 -22.49 10.69
CA MET A 132 15.47 -21.84 9.87
C MET A 132 15.32 -22.13 8.37
N SER A 133 14.23 -22.77 7.92
CA SER A 133 13.94 -23.11 6.52
C SER A 133 14.21 -21.95 5.54
N GLY A 134 13.86 -20.72 5.91
CA GLY A 134 14.07 -19.51 5.11
C GLY A 134 15.54 -19.03 4.97
N VAL A 135 16.48 -19.58 5.73
CA VAL A 135 17.92 -19.21 5.70
C VAL A 135 18.87 -20.40 5.57
N VAL A 136 18.36 -21.65 5.49
CA VAL A 136 19.14 -22.90 5.34
C VAL A 136 20.28 -22.77 4.35
N ARG A 137 20.01 -22.16 3.20
CA ARG A 137 20.99 -22.09 2.11
C ARG A 137 22.09 -21.07 2.33
N ARG A 138 21.81 -19.97 3.04
CA ARG A 138 22.87 -19.04 3.49
C ARG A 138 23.76 -19.71 4.53
N ILE A 139 23.16 -20.52 5.42
CA ILE A 139 23.91 -21.30 6.41
C ILE A 139 24.77 -22.38 5.73
N ALA A 140 24.21 -23.12 4.78
CA ALA A 140 24.86 -24.26 4.10
C ALA A 140 26.13 -23.89 3.32
N ASN A 141 26.34 -22.61 3.04
CA ASN A 141 27.35 -22.12 2.12
C ASN A 141 28.24 -21.07 2.78
N ALA A 142 28.47 -21.13 4.10
CA ALA A 142 29.36 -20.17 4.77
C ALA A 142 28.88 -18.71 4.61
N GLY A 143 27.57 -18.47 4.56
CA GLY A 143 26.98 -17.17 4.23
C GLY A 143 27.02 -16.79 2.74
N LYS A 144 27.67 -17.58 1.87
CA LYS A 144 27.80 -17.35 0.43
C LYS A 144 26.78 -18.18 -0.36
N THR A 145 26.80 -18.10 -1.70
CA THR A 145 26.01 -18.98 -2.55
C THR A 145 26.85 -19.43 -3.74
N PRO A 146 27.27 -20.71 -3.84
CA PRO A 146 27.95 -21.22 -5.01
C PRO A 146 26.98 -21.23 -6.19
N VAL A 147 27.26 -20.42 -7.20
CA VAL A 147 26.50 -20.27 -8.46
C VAL A 147 27.32 -20.67 -9.69
N ASP A 148 28.53 -21.17 -9.45
CA ASP A 148 29.58 -21.32 -10.47
C ASP A 148 29.26 -22.45 -11.46
N ARG A 149 28.50 -23.46 -11.01
CA ARG A 149 28.04 -24.58 -11.82
C ARG A 149 26.51 -24.59 -11.86
N ALA A 150 25.95 -24.40 -13.05
CA ALA A 150 24.50 -24.50 -13.27
C ALA A 150 24.10 -25.96 -13.52
N ASP A 151 23.02 -26.42 -12.88
CA ASP A 151 22.38 -27.70 -13.20
C ASP A 151 21.55 -27.60 -14.48
N ALA A 152 20.97 -26.42 -14.75
CA ALA A 152 20.24 -26.13 -15.97
C ALA A 152 20.30 -24.63 -16.31
N SER A 153 20.07 -24.28 -17.58
CA SER A 153 20.02 -22.89 -18.07
C SER A 153 18.90 -22.72 -19.09
N TYR A 154 18.20 -21.59 -19.04
CA TYR A 154 17.08 -21.26 -19.93
C TYR A 154 17.12 -19.79 -20.34
N ASP A 155 16.54 -19.44 -21.49
CA ASP A 155 16.39 -18.03 -21.89
C ASP A 155 15.47 -17.29 -20.90
N VAL A 156 14.39 -17.96 -20.48
CA VAL A 156 13.43 -17.42 -19.51
C VAL A 156 13.14 -18.44 -18.41
N VAL A 157 13.38 -18.04 -17.16
CA VAL A 157 12.94 -18.78 -15.97
C VAL A 157 11.76 -18.06 -15.34
N ILE A 158 10.69 -18.80 -15.04
CA ILE A 158 9.47 -18.31 -14.41
C ILE A 158 9.30 -19.01 -13.07
N VAL A 159 9.27 -18.25 -11.97
CA VAL A 159 9.05 -18.77 -10.62
C VAL A 159 7.57 -18.64 -10.27
N GLY A 160 6.89 -19.78 -10.12
CA GLY A 160 5.47 -19.90 -9.87
C GLY A 160 4.67 -20.36 -11.10
N GLY A 161 3.97 -21.48 -10.97
CA GLY A 161 3.10 -22.12 -11.97
C GLY A 161 1.62 -21.77 -11.78
N GLY A 162 1.33 -20.67 -11.07
CA GLY A 162 -0.02 -20.16 -10.88
C GLY A 162 -0.61 -19.47 -12.12
N ALA A 163 -1.72 -18.73 -11.92
CA ALA A 163 -2.43 -18.05 -13.02
C ALA A 163 -1.50 -17.12 -13.82
N ALA A 164 -0.63 -16.37 -13.14
CA ALA A 164 0.34 -15.46 -13.73
C ALA A 164 1.41 -16.20 -14.56
N GLY A 165 2.10 -17.17 -13.95
CA GLY A 165 3.24 -17.85 -14.57
C GLY A 165 2.89 -18.65 -15.81
N ILE A 166 1.78 -19.39 -15.79
CA ILE A 166 1.30 -20.14 -16.96
C ILE A 166 0.87 -19.18 -18.09
N SER A 167 0.25 -18.04 -17.73
CA SER A 167 -0.19 -17.04 -18.70
C SER A 167 0.98 -16.32 -19.38
N VAL A 168 2.00 -15.91 -18.62
CA VAL A 168 3.18 -15.24 -19.20
C VAL A 168 4.01 -16.22 -20.03
N ALA A 169 4.17 -17.47 -19.61
CA ALA A 169 4.81 -18.50 -20.41
C ALA A 169 4.12 -18.71 -21.77
N SER A 170 2.78 -18.80 -21.75
CA SER A 170 1.99 -18.92 -22.98
C SER A 170 2.10 -17.69 -23.87
N SER A 171 2.05 -16.50 -23.26
CA SER A 171 2.14 -15.20 -23.96
C SER A 171 3.51 -14.99 -24.62
N LEU A 172 4.59 -15.45 -23.98
CA LEU A 172 5.94 -15.47 -24.53
C LEU A 172 6.03 -16.40 -25.75
N LEU A 173 5.63 -17.66 -25.60
CA LEU A 173 5.72 -18.65 -26.68
C LEU A 173 4.83 -18.33 -27.89
N GLN A 174 3.73 -17.58 -27.69
CA GLN A 174 2.94 -17.07 -28.82
C GLN A 174 3.66 -15.99 -29.63
N ARG A 175 4.52 -15.19 -29.00
CA ARG A 175 5.28 -14.11 -29.67
C ARG A 175 6.60 -14.62 -30.24
N LYS A 176 7.26 -15.52 -29.52
CA LYS A 176 8.55 -16.10 -29.89
C LYS A 176 8.59 -17.57 -29.47
N HIS A 177 8.37 -18.45 -30.44
CA HIS A 177 8.15 -19.89 -30.23
C HIS A 177 9.42 -20.70 -29.94
N ASP A 178 10.58 -20.15 -30.27
CA ASP A 178 11.90 -20.78 -30.14
C ASP A 178 12.58 -20.50 -28.79
N LEU A 179 11.91 -19.80 -27.87
CA LEU A 179 12.44 -19.54 -26.53
C LEU A 179 12.52 -20.81 -25.69
N SER A 180 13.66 -21.00 -25.04
CA SER A 180 13.83 -21.97 -23.96
C SER A 180 13.23 -21.40 -22.66
N VAL A 181 12.09 -21.95 -22.24
CA VAL A 181 11.33 -21.46 -21.06
C VAL A 181 11.20 -22.56 -20.01
N ALA A 182 11.49 -22.24 -18.75
CA ALA A 182 11.22 -23.09 -17.60
C ALA A 182 10.25 -22.45 -16.62
N ILE A 183 9.34 -23.25 -16.05
CA ILE A 183 8.52 -22.89 -14.89
C ILE A 183 8.99 -23.70 -13.70
N ILE A 184 9.33 -23.03 -12.60
CA ILE A 184 9.65 -23.64 -11.32
C ILE A 184 8.43 -23.54 -10.41
N ASP A 185 7.84 -24.68 -10.05
CA ASP A 185 6.74 -24.75 -9.08
C ASP A 185 6.64 -26.16 -8.47
N PRO A 186 6.53 -26.30 -7.13
CA PRO A 186 6.45 -27.61 -6.49
C PRO A 186 5.07 -28.27 -6.61
N ALA A 187 4.00 -27.51 -6.90
CA ALA A 187 2.62 -27.99 -6.80
C ALA A 187 2.23 -28.92 -7.95
N ASP A 188 1.59 -30.04 -7.62
CA ASP A 188 1.00 -30.97 -8.59
C ASP A 188 -0.30 -30.47 -9.21
N ILE A 189 -0.94 -29.50 -8.56
CA ILE A 189 -2.31 -29.09 -8.84
C ILE A 189 -2.38 -27.59 -9.06
N HIS A 190 -3.14 -27.19 -10.08
CA HIS A 190 -3.43 -25.82 -10.43
C HIS A 190 -4.90 -25.51 -10.18
N TYR A 191 -5.18 -24.36 -9.54
CA TYR A 191 -6.53 -23.99 -9.12
C TYR A 191 -7.01 -22.68 -9.76
N TYR A 192 -8.26 -22.69 -10.22
CA TYR A 192 -9.03 -21.49 -10.53
C TYR A 192 -9.68 -20.93 -9.25
N GLN A 193 -8.86 -20.27 -8.42
CA GLN A 193 -9.26 -19.76 -7.10
C GLN A 193 -10.45 -18.78 -7.10
N PRO A 194 -10.68 -17.92 -8.13
CA PRO A 194 -11.87 -17.08 -8.19
C PRO A 194 -13.20 -17.86 -8.15
N GLY A 195 -13.18 -19.15 -8.51
CA GLY A 195 -14.32 -20.04 -8.42
C GLY A 195 -14.70 -20.46 -7.00
N TRP A 196 -13.79 -20.39 -6.02
CA TRP A 196 -14.03 -20.88 -4.66
C TRP A 196 -15.12 -20.10 -3.91
N THR A 197 -15.30 -18.82 -4.23
CA THR A 197 -16.45 -18.05 -3.74
C THR A 197 -17.79 -18.62 -4.22
N LEU A 198 -17.84 -19.14 -5.45
CA LEU A 198 -19.05 -19.75 -6.02
C LEU A 198 -19.25 -21.18 -5.51
N VAL A 199 -18.17 -21.91 -5.23
CA VAL A 199 -18.23 -23.19 -4.50
C VAL A 199 -18.84 -22.99 -3.11
N GLY A 200 -18.32 -22.01 -2.34
CA GLY A 200 -18.86 -21.66 -1.02
C GLY A 200 -20.28 -21.08 -1.02
N GLY A 201 -20.80 -20.69 -2.19
CA GLY A 201 -22.19 -20.28 -2.39
C GLY A 201 -23.08 -21.36 -3.03
N GLY A 202 -22.57 -22.59 -3.21
CA GLY A 202 -23.35 -23.71 -3.77
C GLY A 202 -23.68 -23.58 -5.26
N VAL A 203 -22.86 -22.87 -6.02
CA VAL A 203 -23.06 -22.60 -7.46
C VAL A 203 -22.16 -23.46 -8.34
N PHE A 204 -20.90 -23.67 -7.93
CA PHE A 204 -19.93 -24.49 -8.65
C PHE A 204 -19.61 -25.78 -7.89
N ASP A 205 -19.28 -26.84 -8.64
CA ASP A 205 -18.61 -28.00 -8.07
C ASP A 205 -17.10 -27.72 -7.88
N PRO A 206 -16.47 -28.19 -6.79
CA PRO A 206 -15.03 -27.99 -6.56
C PRO A 206 -14.17 -28.52 -7.70
N GLY A 207 -14.56 -29.64 -8.33
CA GLY A 207 -13.87 -30.29 -9.43
C GLY A 207 -13.74 -29.43 -10.69
N GLU A 208 -14.63 -28.45 -10.87
CA GLU A 208 -14.56 -27.48 -11.97
C GLU A 208 -13.43 -26.45 -11.80
N THR A 209 -12.94 -26.29 -10.57
CA THR A 209 -11.94 -25.28 -10.20
C THR A 209 -10.52 -25.82 -10.13
N VAL A 210 -10.31 -27.08 -10.52
CA VAL A 210 -9.03 -27.79 -10.34
C VAL A 210 -8.58 -28.54 -11.59
N ARG A 211 -7.28 -28.48 -11.87
CA ARG A 211 -6.59 -29.23 -12.94
C ARG A 211 -5.22 -29.67 -12.44
N THR A 212 -4.65 -30.74 -13.03
CA THR A 212 -3.25 -31.09 -12.76
C THR A 212 -2.33 -30.03 -13.37
N MET A 213 -1.23 -29.70 -12.70
CA MET A 213 -0.25 -28.73 -13.19
C MET A 213 0.25 -29.10 -14.59
N ALA A 214 0.59 -30.39 -14.79
CA ALA A 214 1.02 -30.91 -16.09
C ALA A 214 0.03 -30.65 -17.24
N SER A 215 -1.29 -30.63 -16.98
CA SER A 215 -2.30 -30.40 -18.02
C SER A 215 -2.42 -28.93 -18.46
N VAL A 216 -1.95 -28.00 -17.63
CA VAL A 216 -2.06 -26.56 -17.88
C VAL A 216 -0.74 -25.94 -18.35
N VAL A 217 0.40 -26.51 -17.99
CA VAL A 217 1.72 -26.09 -18.48
C VAL A 217 1.73 -26.08 -20.02
N PRO A 218 2.18 -24.98 -20.67
CA PRO A 218 2.19 -24.90 -22.12
C PRO A 218 3.16 -25.91 -22.74
N LYS A 219 2.83 -26.43 -23.92
CA LYS A 219 3.73 -27.32 -24.67
C LYS A 219 5.04 -26.58 -24.98
N GLY A 220 6.17 -27.25 -24.76
CA GLY A 220 7.51 -26.68 -24.95
C GLY A 220 8.10 -25.99 -23.72
N VAL A 221 7.32 -25.78 -22.65
CA VAL A 221 7.83 -25.25 -21.37
C VAL A 221 8.30 -26.40 -20.48
N HIS A 222 9.51 -26.29 -19.92
CA HIS A 222 10.00 -27.26 -18.95
C HIS A 222 9.45 -26.95 -17.56
N TRP A 223 8.64 -27.84 -17.01
CA TRP A 223 8.21 -27.74 -15.61
C TRP A 223 9.22 -28.39 -14.67
N LEU A 224 9.94 -27.54 -13.92
CA LEU A 224 10.84 -27.94 -12.85
C LEU A 224 10.04 -28.05 -11.55
N LYS A 225 9.64 -29.28 -11.21
CA LYS A 225 8.88 -29.56 -9.99
C LYS A 225 9.77 -29.46 -8.75
N ALA A 226 9.94 -28.24 -8.24
CA ALA A 226 10.76 -27.93 -7.08
C ALA A 226 10.31 -26.61 -6.44
N ALA A 227 10.57 -26.46 -5.14
CA ALA A 227 10.45 -25.16 -4.48
C ALA A 227 11.71 -24.31 -4.76
N VAL A 228 11.53 -22.99 -4.84
CA VAL A 228 12.65 -22.04 -4.85
C VAL A 228 13.07 -21.77 -3.41
N ALA A 229 14.36 -21.90 -3.13
CA ALA A 229 14.96 -21.59 -1.84
C ALA A 229 15.55 -20.18 -1.81
N ALA A 230 16.17 -19.71 -2.89
CA ALA A 230 16.85 -18.42 -2.93
C ALA A 230 16.98 -17.84 -4.35
N PHE A 231 17.30 -16.54 -4.41
CA PHE A 231 17.58 -15.80 -5.65
C PHE A 231 18.97 -15.17 -5.60
N GLU A 232 19.74 -15.34 -6.66
CA GLU A 232 21.06 -14.72 -6.87
C GLU A 232 21.02 -13.83 -8.13
N PRO A 233 20.36 -12.66 -8.07
CA PRO A 233 20.07 -11.87 -9.26
C PRO A 233 21.31 -11.23 -9.90
N LYS A 234 22.40 -11.04 -9.14
CA LYS A 234 23.68 -10.55 -9.70
C LYS A 234 24.34 -11.58 -10.61
N GLU A 235 24.07 -12.86 -10.36
CA GLU A 235 24.69 -14.00 -11.03
C GLU A 235 23.71 -14.71 -11.98
N ASN A 236 22.53 -14.09 -12.16
CA ASN A 236 21.43 -14.58 -12.96
C ASN A 236 21.04 -16.04 -12.65
N ALA A 237 20.90 -16.35 -11.36
CA ALA A 237 20.60 -17.69 -10.89
C ALA A 237 19.42 -17.74 -9.90
N VAL A 238 18.58 -18.76 -10.05
CA VAL A 238 17.57 -19.17 -9.07
C VAL A 238 18.01 -20.49 -8.48
N VAL A 239 17.80 -20.67 -7.18
CA VAL A 239 18.20 -21.91 -6.54
C VAL A 239 17.05 -22.59 -5.88
N LEU A 240 16.95 -23.86 -6.22
CA LEU A 240 15.91 -24.78 -5.82
C LEU A 240 16.26 -25.44 -4.49
N ASP A 241 15.23 -26.01 -3.88
CA ASP A 241 15.39 -26.97 -2.81
C ASP A 241 16.27 -28.16 -3.25
N GLY A 242 17.11 -28.65 -2.35
CA GLY A 242 18.18 -29.60 -2.66
C GLY A 242 19.41 -28.99 -3.37
N CYS A 243 19.60 -27.66 -3.27
CA CYS A 243 20.76 -26.92 -3.79
C CYS A 243 21.00 -26.92 -5.31
N ARG A 244 20.01 -27.32 -6.12
CA ARG A 244 20.13 -27.26 -7.59
C ARG A 244 20.04 -25.81 -8.10
N VAL A 245 20.98 -25.41 -8.93
CA VAL A 245 21.10 -24.05 -9.48
C VAL A 245 20.55 -24.00 -10.91
N VAL A 246 19.62 -23.09 -11.16
CA VAL A 246 19.06 -22.81 -12.49
C VAL A 246 19.45 -21.41 -12.93
N LYS A 247 20.20 -21.30 -14.02
CA LYS A 247 20.57 -20.00 -14.63
C LYS A 247 19.52 -19.52 -15.62
N TYR A 248 19.47 -18.21 -15.81
CA TYR A 248 18.52 -17.55 -16.70
C TYR A 248 19.14 -16.37 -17.45
N ASP A 249 18.61 -16.04 -18.64
CA ASP A 249 18.86 -14.73 -19.26
C ASP A 249 17.84 -13.69 -18.78
N ARG A 250 16.58 -14.11 -18.60
CA ARG A 250 15.49 -13.31 -18.03
C ARG A 250 14.75 -14.10 -16.95
N LEU A 251 14.38 -13.42 -15.86
CA LEU A 251 13.63 -14.01 -14.75
C LEU A 251 12.26 -13.36 -14.63
N VAL A 252 11.22 -14.17 -14.47
CA VAL A 252 9.87 -13.71 -14.10
C VAL A 252 9.48 -14.30 -12.74
N VAL A 253 9.19 -13.46 -11.76
CA VAL A 253 8.84 -13.89 -10.39
C VAL A 253 7.35 -13.67 -10.11
N CYS A 254 6.57 -14.74 -9.99
CA CYS A 254 5.12 -14.68 -9.75
C CYS A 254 4.55 -15.87 -8.93
N PRO A 255 5.13 -16.22 -7.76
CA PRO A 255 4.64 -17.32 -6.91
C PRO A 255 3.31 -17.05 -6.21
N GLY A 256 2.67 -15.90 -6.44
CA GLY A 256 1.46 -15.48 -5.73
C GLY A 256 1.78 -14.87 -4.37
N LEU A 257 0.95 -15.17 -3.37
CA LEU A 257 1.11 -14.70 -1.99
C LEU A 257 0.89 -15.84 -0.99
N LYS A 258 1.30 -15.63 0.26
CA LYS A 258 1.09 -16.53 1.40
C LYS A 258 -0.16 -16.12 2.17
N LEU A 259 -0.99 -17.09 2.52
CA LEU A 259 -2.08 -16.93 3.48
C LEU A 259 -1.51 -17.16 4.88
N ASP A 260 -1.50 -16.14 5.72
CA ASP A 260 -0.87 -16.17 7.03
C ASP A 260 -1.89 -16.60 8.09
N TRP A 261 -2.18 -17.91 8.12
CA TRP A 261 -3.17 -18.47 9.03
C TRP A 261 -2.75 -18.39 10.50
N ASP A 262 -1.45 -18.50 10.76
CA ASP A 262 -0.85 -18.46 12.09
C ASP A 262 -0.85 -17.05 12.70
N ALA A 263 -1.09 -16.01 11.90
CA ALA A 263 -1.27 -14.64 12.38
C ALA A 263 -2.49 -14.47 13.29
N ILE A 264 -3.43 -15.42 13.29
CA ILE A 264 -4.61 -15.42 14.15
C ILE A 264 -4.53 -16.65 15.08
N PRO A 265 -4.13 -16.46 16.35
CA PRO A 265 -4.12 -17.51 17.35
C PRO A 265 -5.44 -18.30 17.38
N GLY A 266 -5.30 -19.64 17.38
CA GLY A 266 -6.42 -20.59 17.42
C GLY A 266 -7.07 -20.90 16.06
N LEU A 267 -6.78 -20.13 15.01
CA LEU A 267 -7.42 -20.30 13.70
C LEU A 267 -7.10 -21.64 13.04
N VAL A 268 -5.81 -21.97 12.91
CA VAL A 268 -5.35 -23.21 12.26
C VAL A 268 -5.97 -24.45 12.91
N GLN A 269 -6.05 -24.44 14.24
CA GLN A 269 -6.55 -25.54 15.04
C GLN A 269 -8.05 -25.76 14.86
N THR A 270 -8.81 -24.76 14.42
CA THR A 270 -10.27 -24.84 14.29
C THR A 270 -10.81 -24.79 12.87
N LEU A 271 -10.01 -24.45 11.86
CA LEU A 271 -10.47 -24.41 10.46
C LEU A 271 -11.08 -25.75 10.01
N GLY A 272 -12.29 -25.69 9.43
CA GLY A 272 -13.00 -26.88 8.96
C GLY A 272 -13.84 -27.59 10.03
N LYS A 273 -13.95 -27.00 11.23
CA LYS A 273 -14.78 -27.50 12.33
C LYS A 273 -15.30 -26.34 13.18
N ASN A 274 -16.19 -26.62 14.12
CA ASN A 274 -16.74 -25.65 15.07
C ASN A 274 -17.36 -24.39 14.40
N GLY A 275 -17.90 -24.50 13.18
CA GLY A 275 -18.43 -23.34 12.45
C GLY A 275 -17.38 -22.41 11.83
N VAL A 276 -16.07 -22.73 11.88
CA VAL A 276 -15.00 -21.88 11.33
C VAL A 276 -14.59 -22.34 9.93
N THR A 277 -14.69 -21.45 8.94
CA THR A 277 -14.42 -21.76 7.53
C THR A 277 -13.67 -20.64 6.79
N SER A 278 -13.22 -20.91 5.57
CA SER A 278 -12.62 -19.91 4.67
C SER A 278 -12.65 -20.34 3.21
N ASN A 279 -13.20 -19.52 2.33
CA ASN A 279 -13.17 -19.76 0.88
C ASN A 279 -11.77 -19.51 0.25
N TYR A 280 -10.76 -19.19 1.05
CA TYR A 280 -9.37 -19.05 0.59
C TYR A 280 -8.60 -20.37 0.56
N ARG A 281 -9.20 -21.48 1.01
CA ARG A 281 -8.66 -22.84 0.93
C ARG A 281 -9.61 -23.74 0.13
N PHE A 282 -9.07 -24.54 -0.77
CA PHE A 282 -9.84 -25.39 -1.69
C PHE A 282 -10.81 -26.35 -0.97
N ASP A 283 -10.32 -27.03 0.06
CA ASP A 283 -11.05 -28.01 0.86
C ASP A 283 -12.12 -27.39 1.78
N LEU A 284 -11.99 -26.10 2.10
CA LEU A 284 -12.92 -25.41 3.00
C LEU A 284 -14.07 -24.72 2.28
N ALA A 285 -13.93 -24.39 0.99
CA ALA A 285 -15.02 -23.76 0.26
C ALA A 285 -16.32 -24.61 0.25
N PRO A 286 -16.29 -25.95 0.06
CA PRO A 286 -17.48 -26.79 0.21
C PRO A 286 -18.06 -26.77 1.63
N TYR A 287 -17.19 -26.75 2.64
CA TYR A 287 -17.60 -26.69 4.04
C TYR A 287 -18.27 -25.34 4.38
N THR A 288 -17.83 -24.23 3.78
CA THR A 288 -18.57 -22.96 3.86
C THR A 288 -20.01 -23.13 3.40
N TRP A 289 -20.23 -23.81 2.27
CA TRP A 289 -21.59 -24.03 1.77
C TRP A 289 -22.41 -24.99 2.66
N GLU A 290 -21.77 -25.98 3.27
CA GLU A 290 -22.40 -26.82 4.28
C GLU A 290 -22.91 -26.01 5.48
N LEU A 291 -22.06 -25.15 6.06
CA LEU A 291 -22.43 -24.28 7.18
C LEU A 291 -23.55 -23.32 6.81
N VAL A 292 -23.49 -22.69 5.63
CA VAL A 292 -24.53 -21.77 5.15
C VAL A 292 -25.88 -22.47 5.04
N ARG A 293 -25.93 -23.70 4.53
CA ARG A 293 -27.17 -24.48 4.44
C ARG A 293 -27.68 -24.95 5.80
N GLY A 294 -26.77 -25.28 6.71
CA GLY A 294 -27.09 -25.81 8.03
C GLY A 294 -27.57 -24.76 9.03
N LEU A 295 -27.13 -23.50 8.88
CA LEU A 295 -27.50 -22.41 9.79
C LEU A 295 -28.93 -21.93 9.51
N THR A 296 -29.85 -22.21 10.43
CA THR A 296 -31.25 -21.75 10.35
C THR A 296 -31.56 -20.56 11.26
N SER A 297 -30.75 -20.35 12.29
CA SER A 297 -30.83 -19.24 13.25
C SER A 297 -29.48 -19.08 13.97
N GLY A 298 -29.16 -17.89 14.48
CA GLY A 298 -27.94 -17.64 15.25
C GLY A 298 -27.03 -16.58 14.62
N THR A 299 -25.73 -16.60 14.91
CA THR A 299 -24.81 -15.54 14.49
C THR A 299 -23.83 -16.00 13.40
N ALA A 300 -23.75 -15.25 12.30
CA ALA A 300 -22.81 -15.47 11.20
C ALA A 300 -21.84 -14.29 11.04
N LEU A 301 -20.55 -14.54 11.25
CA LEU A 301 -19.49 -13.54 11.15
C LEU A 301 -18.68 -13.68 9.86
N PHE A 302 -18.35 -12.57 9.23
CA PHE A 302 -17.49 -12.50 8.05
C PHE A 302 -16.37 -11.50 8.31
N THR A 303 -15.14 -11.83 7.95
CA THR A 303 -13.98 -10.99 8.29
C THR A 303 -13.18 -10.57 7.06
N GLN A 304 -12.62 -9.36 7.12
CA GLN A 304 -11.69 -8.83 6.14
C GLN A 304 -10.49 -8.19 6.87
N PRO A 305 -9.27 -8.73 6.71
CA PRO A 305 -8.07 -8.26 7.39
C PRO A 305 -7.52 -7.00 6.71
N PRO A 306 -6.46 -6.38 7.26
CA PRO A 306 -5.76 -5.28 6.61
C PRO A 306 -5.27 -5.65 5.20
N MET A 307 -5.25 -4.66 4.31
CA MET A 307 -4.66 -4.78 2.97
C MET A 307 -3.13 -4.95 3.07
N PRO A 308 -2.49 -5.64 2.13
CA PRO A 308 -3.06 -6.20 0.90
C PRO A 308 -3.61 -7.62 1.05
N ILE A 309 -4.69 -7.93 0.31
CA ILE A 309 -5.22 -9.30 0.13
C ILE A 309 -5.54 -9.58 -1.34
N LYS A 310 -5.44 -10.83 -1.77
CA LYS A 310 -5.96 -11.25 -3.08
C LYS A 310 -7.47 -11.17 -3.08
N CYS A 311 -8.02 -10.61 -4.16
CA CYS A 311 -9.45 -10.41 -4.36
C CYS A 311 -10.15 -9.77 -3.13
N ALA A 312 -9.87 -8.50 -2.85
CA ALA A 312 -10.41 -7.79 -1.68
C ALA A 312 -11.95 -7.85 -1.53
N GLY A 313 -12.70 -8.07 -2.61
CA GLY A 313 -14.15 -8.28 -2.53
C GLY A 313 -14.59 -9.70 -2.14
N ALA A 314 -13.72 -10.70 -2.12
CA ALA A 314 -14.09 -12.10 -1.84
C ALA A 314 -14.73 -12.32 -0.46
N PRO A 315 -14.31 -11.67 0.63
CA PRO A 315 -14.98 -11.78 1.93
C PRO A 315 -16.44 -11.31 1.86
N GLN A 316 -16.67 -10.16 1.21
CA GLN A 316 -18.01 -9.61 1.00
C GLN A 316 -18.87 -10.52 0.12
N LYS A 317 -18.29 -11.13 -0.91
CA LYS A 317 -19.02 -12.06 -1.78
C LYS A 317 -19.52 -13.30 -1.04
N ALA A 318 -18.72 -13.85 -0.12
CA ALA A 318 -19.12 -14.99 0.71
C ALA A 318 -20.31 -14.60 1.59
N MET A 319 -20.24 -13.42 2.21
CA MET A 319 -21.31 -12.84 3.02
C MET A 319 -22.60 -12.64 2.23
N TYR A 320 -22.54 -11.93 1.09
CA TYR A 320 -23.71 -11.64 0.27
C TYR A 320 -24.39 -12.91 -0.27
N LEU A 321 -23.62 -13.91 -0.70
CA LEU A 321 -24.19 -15.17 -1.17
C LEU A 321 -24.84 -15.99 -0.03
N SER A 322 -24.27 -15.92 1.17
CA SER A 322 -24.86 -16.56 2.36
C SER A 322 -26.18 -15.87 2.74
N ALA A 323 -26.19 -14.54 2.79
CA ALA A 323 -27.37 -13.74 3.08
C ALA A 323 -28.50 -13.94 2.05
N ASP A 324 -28.17 -13.99 0.75
CA ASP A 324 -29.14 -14.31 -0.30
C ASP A 324 -29.74 -15.72 -0.12
N HIS A 325 -28.93 -16.70 0.29
CA HIS A 325 -29.44 -18.04 0.58
C HIS A 325 -30.46 -18.02 1.73
N TRP A 326 -30.10 -17.41 2.87
CA TRP A 326 -30.99 -17.33 4.03
C TRP A 326 -32.25 -16.51 3.74
N GLN A 327 -32.15 -15.45 2.95
CA GLN A 327 -33.32 -14.70 2.48
C GLN A 327 -34.27 -15.58 1.66
N ARG A 328 -33.74 -16.39 0.73
CA ARG A 328 -34.56 -17.30 -0.09
C ARG A 328 -35.20 -18.44 0.71
N GLN A 329 -34.60 -18.83 1.83
CA GLN A 329 -35.17 -19.80 2.75
C GLN A 329 -36.14 -19.19 3.77
N GLY A 330 -36.33 -17.85 3.75
CA GLY A 330 -37.15 -17.17 4.74
C GLY A 330 -36.55 -17.17 6.15
N ARG A 331 -35.23 -17.29 6.28
CA ARG A 331 -34.47 -17.39 7.54
C ARG A 331 -33.61 -16.19 7.86
N LEU A 332 -33.55 -15.19 6.97
CA LEU A 332 -32.68 -14.02 7.15
C LEU A 332 -32.95 -13.28 8.47
N SER A 333 -34.21 -13.19 8.92
CA SER A 333 -34.57 -12.55 10.18
C SER A 333 -34.13 -13.30 11.43
N ASP A 334 -33.80 -14.59 11.30
CA ASP A 334 -33.39 -15.45 12.41
C ASP A 334 -31.86 -15.47 12.57
N ILE A 335 -31.12 -14.78 11.69
CA ILE A 335 -29.65 -14.85 11.60
C ILE A 335 -29.05 -13.45 11.72
N ASP A 336 -28.24 -13.24 12.75
CA ASP A 336 -27.47 -12.02 12.95
C ASP A 336 -26.19 -12.07 12.10
N ILE A 337 -26.08 -11.20 11.10
CA ILE A 337 -24.94 -11.17 10.17
C ILE A 337 -24.01 -10.02 10.52
N GLY A 338 -22.77 -10.33 10.89
CA GLY A 338 -21.73 -9.32 11.15
C GLY A 338 -20.60 -9.33 10.11
N PHE A 339 -20.20 -8.16 9.62
CA PHE A 339 -19.04 -8.00 8.74
C PHE A 339 -17.97 -7.11 9.37
N TYR A 340 -16.85 -7.73 9.75
CA TYR A 340 -15.76 -7.09 10.46
C TYR A 340 -14.61 -6.80 9.48
N ASN A 341 -14.51 -5.53 9.10
CA ASN A 341 -13.54 -5.03 8.14
C ASN A 341 -12.48 -4.19 8.84
N ALA A 342 -11.21 -4.54 8.64
CA ALA A 342 -10.08 -3.79 9.19
C ALA A 342 -9.93 -2.39 8.55
N GLY A 343 -10.44 -2.21 7.33
CA GLY A 343 -10.38 -0.94 6.61
C GLY A 343 -11.37 0.10 7.12
N ALA A 344 -11.19 1.35 6.66
CA ALA A 344 -12.09 2.47 6.94
C ALA A 344 -13.25 2.60 5.94
N VAL A 345 -13.23 1.85 4.84
CA VAL A 345 -14.24 1.89 3.77
C VAL A 345 -14.62 0.48 3.32
N LEU A 346 -15.85 0.31 2.82
CA LEU A 346 -16.37 -0.98 2.36
C LEU A 346 -15.63 -1.47 1.11
N PHE A 347 -15.34 -0.57 0.18
CA PHE A 347 -14.64 -0.88 -1.06
C PHE A 347 -13.71 0.28 -1.45
N GLY A 348 -12.56 -0.04 -2.04
CA GLY A 348 -11.50 0.95 -2.32
C GLY A 348 -11.82 1.94 -3.46
N VAL A 349 -12.90 1.72 -4.21
CA VAL A 349 -13.34 2.59 -5.30
C VAL A 349 -14.75 3.06 -4.99
N LYS A 350 -14.89 4.36 -4.72
CA LYS A 350 -16.08 4.98 -4.12
C LYS A 350 -17.36 4.77 -4.93
N GLU A 351 -17.25 4.69 -6.26
CA GLU A 351 -18.39 4.55 -7.17
C GLU A 351 -19.12 3.21 -6.99
N TYR A 352 -18.44 2.19 -6.45
CA TYR A 352 -19.06 0.90 -6.13
C TYR A 352 -19.61 0.82 -4.70
N VAL A 353 -19.35 1.80 -3.82
CA VAL A 353 -19.81 1.75 -2.43
C VAL A 353 -21.34 1.89 -2.31
N PRO A 354 -22.00 2.89 -2.93
CA PRO A 354 -23.46 3.03 -2.86
C PRO A 354 -24.25 1.76 -3.24
N PRO A 355 -24.00 1.10 -4.39
CA PRO A 355 -24.75 -0.09 -4.76
C PRO A 355 -24.48 -1.28 -3.82
N LEU A 356 -23.30 -1.36 -3.19
CA LEU A 356 -23.00 -2.39 -2.19
C LEU A 356 -23.71 -2.13 -0.87
N MET A 357 -23.78 -0.86 -0.43
CA MET A 357 -24.50 -0.46 0.78
C MET A 357 -25.99 -0.80 0.69
N THR A 358 -26.61 -0.72 -0.48
CA THR A 358 -28.00 -1.19 -0.68
C THR A 358 -28.17 -2.67 -0.31
N TYR A 359 -27.18 -3.53 -0.56
CA TYR A 359 -27.24 -4.94 -0.16
C TYR A 359 -26.90 -5.13 1.32
N VAL A 360 -25.99 -4.34 1.88
CA VAL A 360 -25.72 -4.32 3.33
C VAL A 360 -27.00 -4.01 4.09
N GLU A 361 -27.71 -2.97 3.70
CA GLU A 361 -29.00 -2.56 4.29
C GLU A 361 -30.09 -3.61 4.05
N ARG A 362 -30.25 -4.09 2.80
CA ARG A 362 -31.26 -5.10 2.45
C ARG A 362 -31.11 -6.40 3.23
N TYR A 363 -29.88 -6.80 3.54
CA TYR A 363 -29.60 -8.02 4.29
C TYR A 363 -29.49 -7.80 5.80
N GLY A 364 -29.64 -6.57 6.29
CA GLY A 364 -29.52 -6.26 7.73
C GLY A 364 -28.12 -6.57 8.28
N ILE A 365 -27.07 -6.33 7.49
CA ILE A 365 -25.70 -6.68 7.86
C ILE A 365 -25.14 -5.64 8.82
N ASP A 366 -24.69 -6.08 9.99
CA ASP A 366 -23.94 -5.27 10.95
C ASP A 366 -22.51 -5.04 10.43
N LEU A 367 -22.31 -3.90 9.79
CA LEU A 367 -21.04 -3.51 9.16
C LEU A 367 -20.12 -2.78 10.14
N GLN A 368 -19.02 -3.43 10.51
CA GLN A 368 -18.03 -2.93 11.46
C GLN A 368 -16.73 -2.56 10.73
N PHE A 369 -16.31 -1.30 10.81
CA PHE A 369 -15.04 -0.80 10.27
C PHE A 369 -13.95 -0.75 11.33
N LYS A 370 -12.68 -0.72 10.91
CA LYS A 370 -11.51 -0.70 11.79
C LYS A 370 -11.48 -1.86 12.81
N HIS A 371 -12.06 -3.00 12.46
CA HIS A 371 -12.02 -4.22 13.27
C HIS A 371 -11.18 -5.29 12.58
N SER A 372 -10.13 -5.75 13.24
CA SER A 372 -9.27 -6.85 12.76
C SER A 372 -9.45 -8.06 13.66
N LEU A 373 -9.73 -9.24 13.08
CA LEU A 373 -9.78 -10.50 13.84
C LEU A 373 -8.40 -10.79 14.43
N SER A 374 -8.29 -10.82 15.75
CA SER A 374 -7.03 -10.95 16.48
C SER A 374 -6.84 -12.31 17.15
N ALA A 375 -7.91 -13.04 17.46
CA ALA A 375 -7.86 -14.42 17.95
C ALA A 375 -9.20 -15.13 17.75
N ILE A 376 -9.19 -16.46 17.78
CA ILE A 376 -10.41 -17.27 17.67
C ILE A 376 -10.32 -18.55 18.52
N ASP A 377 -11.41 -18.86 19.24
CA ASP A 377 -11.62 -20.10 19.96
C ASP A 377 -12.82 -20.82 19.33
N GLY A 378 -12.53 -21.86 18.55
CA GLY A 378 -13.53 -22.70 17.90
C GLY A 378 -14.45 -23.42 18.89
N PRO A 379 -13.92 -24.27 19.79
CA PRO A 379 -14.73 -24.97 20.78
C PRO A 379 -15.66 -24.06 21.60
N ALA A 380 -15.18 -22.90 22.02
CA ALA A 380 -16.00 -21.91 22.74
C ALA A 380 -16.89 -21.07 21.82
N ARG A 381 -16.71 -21.16 20.49
CA ARG A 381 -17.41 -20.37 19.47
C ARG A 381 -17.28 -18.86 19.68
N LYS A 382 -16.06 -18.42 20.01
CA LYS A 382 -15.73 -17.02 20.32
C LYS A 382 -14.63 -16.49 19.41
N ALA A 383 -14.77 -15.25 18.97
CA ALA A 383 -13.80 -14.53 18.18
C ALA A 383 -13.50 -13.18 18.86
N TRP A 384 -12.24 -12.78 18.87
CA TRP A 384 -11.80 -11.49 19.39
C TRP A 384 -11.33 -10.60 18.25
N PHE A 385 -11.76 -9.35 18.27
CA PHE A 385 -11.42 -8.34 17.28
C PHE A 385 -10.69 -7.20 17.95
N THR A 386 -9.58 -6.76 17.37
CA THR A 386 -8.97 -5.49 17.74
C THR A 386 -9.66 -4.37 16.97
N ARG A 387 -10.30 -3.46 17.71
CA ARG A 387 -10.91 -2.22 17.20
C ARG A 387 -9.96 -1.06 17.43
N SER A 388 -9.66 -0.31 16.37
CA SER A 388 -8.93 0.95 16.49
C SER A 388 -9.89 2.13 16.36
N ASP A 389 -9.82 3.10 17.26
CA ASP A 389 -10.67 4.30 17.20
C ASP A 389 -10.10 5.39 16.27
N ALA A 390 -10.55 6.64 16.43
CA ALA A 390 -10.06 7.77 15.64
C ALA A 390 -8.72 8.33 16.16
N ASP A 391 -8.43 8.13 17.45
CA ASP A 391 -7.26 8.64 18.15
C ASP A 391 -6.09 7.64 18.15
N GLY A 392 -6.36 6.40 17.72
CA GLY A 392 -5.37 5.33 17.57
C GLY A 392 -5.36 4.33 18.73
N GLU A 393 -6.23 4.52 19.72
CA GLU A 393 -6.39 3.59 20.84
C GLU A 393 -7.03 2.29 20.37
N THR A 394 -6.57 1.18 20.94
CA THR A 394 -7.01 -0.16 20.56
C THR A 394 -7.81 -0.83 21.66
N GLU A 395 -8.98 -1.33 21.32
CA GLU A 395 -9.84 -2.11 22.21
C GLU A 395 -10.02 -3.54 21.67
N THR A 396 -10.09 -4.52 22.56
CA THR A 396 -10.43 -5.90 22.18
C THR A 396 -11.92 -6.14 22.38
N VAL A 397 -12.60 -6.54 21.31
CA VAL A 397 -14.04 -6.77 21.24
C VAL A 397 -14.30 -8.26 21.04
N GLU A 398 -15.00 -8.89 21.99
CA GLU A 398 -15.41 -10.30 21.91
C GLU A 398 -16.75 -10.45 21.17
N ARG A 399 -16.88 -11.48 20.34
CA ARG A 399 -18.11 -11.88 19.66
C ARG A 399 -18.27 -13.39 19.64
N SER A 400 -19.48 -13.86 19.93
CA SER A 400 -19.87 -15.25 19.72
C SER A 400 -20.29 -15.49 18.26
N PHE A 401 -20.16 -16.72 17.78
CA PHE A 401 -20.59 -17.09 16.42
C PHE A 401 -21.12 -18.52 16.34
N ASP A 402 -22.06 -18.78 15.44
CA ASP A 402 -22.42 -20.14 15.01
C ASP A 402 -21.72 -20.51 13.71
N MET A 403 -21.43 -19.50 12.89
CA MET A 403 -20.61 -19.60 11.69
C MET A 403 -19.66 -18.40 11.62
N ILE A 404 -18.39 -18.63 11.27
CA ILE A 404 -17.46 -17.57 10.93
C ILE A 404 -16.65 -17.90 9.68
N HIS A 405 -16.75 -17.04 8.68
CA HIS A 405 -15.94 -17.09 7.47
C HIS A 405 -14.73 -16.15 7.60
N VAL A 406 -13.54 -16.74 7.72
CA VAL A 406 -12.30 -16.01 7.96
C VAL A 406 -11.55 -15.72 6.67
N CYS A 407 -11.23 -14.44 6.43
CA CYS A 407 -10.18 -14.07 5.47
C CYS A 407 -8.89 -13.85 6.27
N PRO A 408 -7.87 -14.70 6.13
CA PRO A 408 -6.63 -14.54 6.89
C PRO A 408 -5.83 -13.34 6.37
N PRO A 409 -5.00 -12.70 7.21
CA PRO A 409 -3.95 -11.80 6.75
C PRO A 409 -3.09 -12.46 5.65
N GLN A 410 -2.57 -11.64 4.75
CA GLN A 410 -1.82 -12.14 3.59
C GLN A 410 -0.49 -11.40 3.46
N THR A 411 0.56 -12.16 3.16
CA THR A 411 1.93 -11.68 3.11
C THR A 411 2.61 -12.18 1.84
N ALA A 412 3.70 -11.54 1.43
CA ALA A 412 4.57 -12.13 0.42
C ALA A 412 5.15 -13.47 0.92
N PRO A 413 5.41 -14.46 0.05
CA PRO A 413 6.03 -15.71 0.46
C PRO A 413 7.37 -15.50 1.17
N ASP A 414 7.70 -16.35 2.14
CA ASP A 414 8.87 -16.12 3.01
C ASP A 414 10.18 -16.05 2.23
N PHE A 415 10.37 -16.93 1.24
CA PHE A 415 11.53 -16.94 0.36
C PHE A 415 11.65 -15.69 -0.55
N ILE A 416 10.55 -14.93 -0.72
CA ILE A 416 10.58 -13.62 -1.40
C ILE A 416 10.95 -12.53 -0.40
N ARG A 417 10.33 -12.52 0.78
CA ARG A 417 10.53 -11.47 1.80
C ARG A 417 11.98 -11.31 2.22
N VAL A 418 12.74 -12.40 2.25
CA VAL A 418 14.16 -12.42 2.60
C VAL A 418 15.10 -12.31 1.41
N SER A 419 14.56 -12.16 0.19
CA SER A 419 15.34 -12.12 -1.05
C SER A 419 15.82 -10.71 -1.39
N PRO A 420 16.88 -10.58 -2.22
CA PRO A 420 17.30 -9.28 -2.76
C PRO A 420 16.29 -8.59 -3.69
N LEU A 421 15.19 -9.28 -4.04
CA LEU A 421 14.15 -8.77 -4.94
C LEU A 421 13.03 -8.01 -4.21
N ALA A 422 13.03 -8.07 -2.88
CA ALA A 422 11.95 -7.52 -2.08
C ALA A 422 12.17 -6.05 -1.71
N ASP A 423 11.07 -5.29 -1.68
CA ASP A 423 11.01 -3.97 -1.07
C ASP A 423 11.00 -4.04 0.47
N ALA A 424 10.92 -2.88 1.12
CA ALA A 424 10.90 -2.80 2.58
C ALA A 424 9.70 -3.50 3.25
N ALA A 425 8.60 -3.72 2.53
CA ALA A 425 7.42 -4.43 3.03
C ALA A 425 7.47 -5.95 2.73
N GLY A 426 8.44 -6.39 1.93
CA GLY A 426 8.70 -7.79 1.59
C GLY A 426 8.12 -8.23 0.24
N TRP A 427 7.57 -7.32 -0.57
CA TRP A 427 6.99 -7.63 -1.89
C TRP A 427 8.02 -7.40 -3.00
N VAL A 428 7.90 -8.06 -4.15
CA VAL A 428 8.85 -7.83 -5.26
C VAL A 428 8.78 -6.39 -5.76
N ASP A 429 9.93 -5.71 -5.80
CA ASP A 429 10.01 -4.27 -6.08
C ASP A 429 10.02 -3.96 -7.58
N VAL A 430 8.86 -3.57 -8.13
CA VAL A 430 8.71 -3.31 -9.57
C VAL A 430 8.34 -1.87 -9.86
N ASP A 431 8.73 -1.40 -11.05
CA ASP A 431 8.10 -0.25 -11.67
C ASP A 431 6.65 -0.60 -12.06
N GLN A 432 5.70 0.20 -11.58
CA GLN A 432 4.27 -0.09 -11.72
C GLN A 432 3.75 -0.08 -13.16
N SER A 433 4.48 0.56 -14.08
CA SER A 433 4.07 0.71 -15.48
C SER A 433 4.63 -0.42 -16.36
N THR A 434 5.92 -0.71 -16.23
CA THR A 434 6.63 -1.71 -17.03
C THR A 434 6.56 -3.11 -16.43
N LEU A 435 6.32 -3.22 -15.13
CA LEU A 435 6.39 -4.45 -14.32
C LEU A 435 7.80 -5.09 -14.27
N ARG A 436 8.81 -4.31 -14.64
CA ARG A 436 10.23 -4.65 -14.49
C ARG A 436 10.68 -4.34 -13.07
N HIS A 437 11.59 -5.15 -12.54
CA HIS A 437 12.21 -4.88 -11.24
C HIS A 437 12.97 -3.55 -11.27
N LYS A 438 12.92 -2.77 -10.18
CA LYS A 438 13.54 -1.42 -10.16
C LYS A 438 15.06 -1.46 -10.17
N SER A 439 15.66 -2.50 -9.61
CA SER A 439 17.13 -2.63 -9.46
C SER A 439 17.78 -3.66 -10.38
N PHE A 440 17.01 -4.51 -11.07
CA PHE A 440 17.54 -5.61 -11.88
C PHE A 440 16.84 -5.61 -13.23
N ASP A 441 17.55 -5.17 -14.29
CA ASP A 441 16.95 -4.92 -15.60
C ASP A 441 16.46 -6.18 -16.32
N ASN A 442 16.94 -7.36 -15.93
CA ASN A 442 16.53 -8.64 -16.49
C ASN A 442 15.50 -9.41 -15.64
N VAL A 443 14.95 -8.77 -14.60
CA VAL A 443 13.95 -9.37 -13.71
C VAL A 443 12.60 -8.68 -13.86
N TYR A 444 11.54 -9.47 -13.97
CA TYR A 444 10.16 -9.03 -14.09
C TYR A 444 9.29 -9.69 -13.03
N SER A 445 8.17 -9.07 -12.67
CA SER A 445 7.22 -9.67 -11.73
C SER A 445 5.79 -9.27 -12.07
N LEU A 446 4.84 -10.14 -11.77
CA LEU A 446 3.41 -9.95 -12.01
C LEU A 446 2.58 -10.77 -11.02
N GLY A 447 1.27 -10.51 -11.02
CA GLY A 447 0.32 -11.16 -10.12
C GLY A 447 0.42 -10.60 -8.70
N ASP A 448 0.23 -11.48 -7.71
CA ASP A 448 0.00 -11.06 -6.34
C ASP A 448 1.30 -10.70 -5.57
N VAL A 449 2.47 -11.12 -6.06
CA VAL A 449 3.75 -11.02 -5.31
C VAL A 449 4.40 -9.64 -5.35
N MET A 450 4.01 -8.80 -6.30
CA MET A 450 4.67 -7.50 -6.54
C MET A 450 4.04 -6.35 -5.76
N ASN A 451 4.79 -5.26 -5.64
CA ASN A 451 4.38 -4.05 -4.92
C ASN A 451 3.62 -3.01 -5.76
N ALA A 452 3.31 -3.31 -7.03
CA ALA A 452 2.49 -2.43 -7.87
C ALA A 452 1.13 -2.14 -7.18
N PRO A 453 0.67 -0.87 -7.15
CA PRO A 453 -0.52 -0.45 -6.39
C PRO A 453 -1.83 -0.77 -7.11
N ASN A 454 -2.00 -2.03 -7.55
CA ASN A 454 -3.20 -2.54 -8.20
C ASN A 454 -3.92 -3.59 -7.31
N ALA A 455 -5.17 -3.90 -7.65
CA ALA A 455 -5.86 -5.02 -7.00
C ALA A 455 -5.23 -6.36 -7.41
N LYS A 456 -4.84 -7.16 -6.40
CA LYS A 456 -4.28 -8.51 -6.54
C LYS A 456 -5.38 -9.49 -6.98
N THR A 457 -5.56 -9.65 -8.30
CA THR A 457 -6.67 -10.42 -8.90
C THR A 457 -6.21 -11.19 -10.13
N ALA A 458 -6.89 -12.30 -10.46
CA ALA A 458 -6.63 -13.04 -11.70
C ALA A 458 -6.88 -12.19 -12.96
N ALA A 459 -7.81 -11.23 -12.90
CA ALA A 459 -8.05 -10.29 -14.00
C ALA A 459 -6.87 -9.33 -14.20
N ALA A 460 -6.24 -8.87 -13.13
CA ALA A 460 -5.00 -8.11 -13.19
C ALA A 460 -3.87 -8.97 -13.79
N ALA A 461 -3.65 -10.18 -13.28
CA ALA A 461 -2.65 -11.11 -13.82
C ALA A 461 -2.84 -11.39 -15.32
N ARG A 462 -4.10 -11.47 -15.79
CA ARG A 462 -4.45 -11.63 -17.21
C ARG A 462 -3.99 -10.46 -18.08
N LYS A 463 -4.08 -9.21 -17.59
CA LYS A 463 -3.58 -8.02 -18.32
C LYS A 463 -2.09 -7.81 -18.15
N GLN A 464 -1.52 -8.23 -17.02
CA GLN A 464 -0.09 -8.09 -16.74
C GLN A 464 0.77 -9.06 -17.55
N ALA A 465 0.31 -10.30 -17.77
CA ALA A 465 1.08 -11.31 -18.52
C ALA A 465 1.51 -10.85 -19.93
N PRO A 466 0.62 -10.27 -20.77
CA PRO A 466 1.00 -9.69 -22.06
C PRO A 466 1.96 -8.50 -21.96
N VAL A 467 1.83 -7.67 -20.92
CA VAL A 467 2.74 -6.53 -20.69
C VAL A 467 4.15 -7.03 -20.36
N VAL A 468 4.27 -7.97 -19.43
CA VAL A 468 5.56 -8.58 -19.06
C VAL A 468 6.17 -9.31 -20.26
N ALA A 469 5.41 -10.13 -20.98
CA ALA A 469 5.92 -10.84 -22.15
C ALA A 469 6.43 -9.88 -23.24
N GLN A 470 5.68 -8.79 -23.47
CA GLN A 470 6.05 -7.75 -24.42
C GLN A 470 7.34 -7.01 -24.02
N ASN A 471 7.44 -6.58 -22.76
CA ASN A 471 8.59 -5.84 -22.25
C ASN A 471 9.85 -6.70 -22.15
N LEU A 472 9.71 -7.94 -21.69
CA LEU A 472 10.80 -8.91 -21.64
C LEU A 472 11.36 -9.16 -23.05
N LEU A 473 10.50 -9.36 -24.05
CA LEU A 473 10.93 -9.54 -25.44
C LEU A 473 11.53 -8.26 -26.05
N TYR A 474 11.04 -7.08 -25.66
CA TYR A 474 11.66 -5.81 -26.04
C TYR A 474 13.09 -5.71 -25.52
N ASP A 475 13.32 -6.03 -24.24
CA ASP A 475 14.64 -6.03 -23.62
C ASP A 475 15.56 -7.13 -24.17
N MET A 476 15.02 -8.17 -24.81
CA MET A 476 15.78 -9.17 -25.56
C MET A 476 16.05 -8.77 -27.02
N GLY A 477 15.57 -7.59 -27.47
CA GLY A 477 15.71 -7.15 -28.85
C GLY A 477 14.78 -7.86 -29.84
N HIS A 478 13.77 -8.58 -29.36
CA HIS A 478 12.78 -9.30 -30.17
C HIS A 478 11.48 -8.54 -30.39
N SER A 479 11.33 -7.36 -29.78
CA SER A 479 10.18 -6.48 -29.96
C SER A 479 10.60 -5.03 -30.23
N ARG A 480 9.70 -4.26 -30.85
CA ARG A 480 9.94 -2.88 -31.29
C ARG A 480 9.40 -1.81 -30.35
N TYR A 481 8.65 -2.18 -29.32
CA TYR A 481 8.06 -1.23 -28.38
C TYR A 481 7.89 -1.84 -26.99
N GLN A 482 7.97 -1.01 -25.96
CA GLN A 482 7.59 -1.38 -24.59
C GLN A 482 6.10 -1.13 -24.37
N ALA A 483 5.45 -1.90 -23.50
CA ALA A 483 4.06 -1.80 -23.09
C ALA A 483 3.89 -1.25 -21.68
N HIS A 484 2.80 -0.52 -21.45
CA HIS A 484 2.45 0.01 -20.13
C HIS A 484 1.30 -0.81 -19.52
N TYR A 485 1.34 -0.97 -18.21
CA TYR A 485 0.25 -1.44 -17.39
C TYR A 485 -0.41 -0.25 -16.69
N ASP A 486 -1.72 -0.13 -16.85
CA ASP A 486 -2.57 0.95 -16.35
C ASP A 486 -3.11 0.71 -14.92
N GLY A 487 -2.66 -0.37 -14.28
CA GLY A 487 -3.15 -0.80 -12.97
C GLY A 487 -4.47 -1.56 -13.01
N TYR A 488 -4.96 -1.95 -14.19
CA TYR A 488 -6.25 -2.61 -14.34
C TYR A 488 -6.39 -3.84 -13.43
N GLY A 489 -7.45 -3.84 -12.65
CA GLY A 489 -7.97 -4.98 -11.91
C GLY A 489 -9.47 -5.08 -12.07
N SER A 490 -10.01 -6.28 -11.85
CA SER A 490 -11.46 -6.49 -11.83
C SER A 490 -11.87 -7.33 -10.63
N CYS A 491 -12.94 -6.92 -9.97
CA CYS A 491 -13.56 -7.61 -8.87
C CYS A 491 -15.06 -7.80 -9.16
N PRO A 492 -15.47 -8.93 -9.74
CA PRO A 492 -16.89 -9.23 -9.93
C PRO A 492 -17.51 -9.61 -8.57
N LEU A 493 -18.14 -8.63 -7.93
CA LEU A 493 -18.80 -8.70 -6.62
C LEU A 493 -20.17 -9.34 -6.80
N THR A 494 -20.25 -10.63 -6.49
CA THR A 494 -21.51 -11.38 -6.39
C THR A 494 -22.26 -10.90 -5.14
N VAL A 495 -23.31 -10.12 -5.38
CA VAL A 495 -24.15 -9.50 -4.35
C VAL A 495 -25.42 -10.31 -4.05
N GLU A 496 -25.82 -11.19 -4.97
CA GLU A 496 -26.85 -12.21 -4.75
C GLU A 496 -26.69 -13.31 -5.82
N ARG A 497 -27.32 -14.47 -5.63
CA ARG A 497 -27.34 -15.52 -6.66
C ARG A 497 -28.11 -15.04 -7.88
N GLY A 498 -27.38 -14.72 -8.95
CA GLY A 498 -27.94 -14.19 -10.18
C GLY A 498 -27.60 -12.73 -10.49
N LYS A 499 -26.93 -11.98 -9.59
CA LYS A 499 -26.48 -10.61 -9.90
C LYS A 499 -25.07 -10.31 -9.42
N ILE A 500 -24.37 -9.49 -10.21
CA ILE A 500 -23.00 -9.05 -9.93
C ILE A 500 -22.87 -7.55 -10.13
N VAL A 501 -22.20 -6.89 -9.21
CA VAL A 501 -21.59 -5.56 -9.43
C VAL A 501 -20.20 -5.82 -10.02
N LEU A 502 -20.01 -5.48 -11.30
CA LEU A 502 -18.77 -5.75 -12.03
C LEU A 502 -17.80 -4.57 -11.82
N ALA A 503 -17.02 -4.63 -10.76
CA ALA A 503 -16.03 -3.60 -10.48
C ALA A 503 -14.79 -3.75 -11.36
N GLU A 504 -14.43 -2.71 -12.10
CA GLU A 504 -13.26 -2.65 -12.99
C GLU A 504 -12.60 -1.29 -12.89
N PHE A 505 -11.31 -1.28 -12.56
CA PHE A 505 -10.60 -0.04 -12.23
C PHE A 505 -9.10 -0.18 -12.44
N GLY A 506 -8.43 0.96 -12.70
CA GLY A 506 -6.98 1.07 -12.82
C GLY A 506 -6.34 1.76 -11.61
N TYR A 507 -5.11 2.26 -11.80
CA TYR A 507 -4.42 3.03 -10.78
C TYR A 507 -5.24 4.25 -10.31
N GLY A 508 -5.13 4.57 -9.02
CA GLY A 508 -5.86 5.67 -8.38
C GLY A 508 -7.38 5.48 -8.33
N GLY A 509 -7.89 4.28 -8.60
CA GLY A 509 -9.33 4.00 -8.59
C GLY A 509 -10.08 4.46 -9.85
N LYS A 510 -9.36 4.82 -10.92
CA LYS A 510 -9.97 5.20 -12.20
C LYS A 510 -10.82 4.07 -12.75
N LEU A 511 -12.10 4.30 -13.05
CA LEU A 511 -12.98 3.30 -13.65
C LEU A 511 -12.49 2.91 -15.05
N LEU A 512 -12.43 1.59 -15.31
CA LEU A 512 -12.01 1.02 -16.59
C LEU A 512 -12.99 -0.09 -17.04
N PRO A 513 -14.26 0.24 -17.32
CA PRO A 513 -15.26 -0.75 -17.70
C PRO A 513 -14.90 -1.41 -19.04
N SER A 514 -15.00 -2.74 -19.11
CA SER A 514 -14.77 -3.51 -20.35
C SER A 514 -15.95 -3.46 -21.32
N PHE A 515 -17.14 -3.12 -20.83
CA PHE A 515 -18.37 -3.10 -21.61
C PHE A 515 -18.98 -1.70 -21.64
N PRO A 516 -19.65 -1.32 -22.74
CA PRO A 516 -20.48 -0.11 -22.76
C PRO A 516 -21.57 -0.17 -21.68
N SER A 517 -21.89 0.98 -21.09
CA SER A 517 -22.88 1.09 -20.00
C SER A 517 -24.29 0.62 -20.40
N TRP A 518 -24.65 0.69 -21.67
CA TRP A 518 -25.92 0.17 -22.18
C TRP A 518 -25.99 -1.37 -22.19
N LEU A 519 -24.85 -2.06 -22.15
CA LEU A 519 -24.77 -3.52 -22.11
C LEU A 519 -24.57 -4.02 -20.68
N ILE A 520 -23.50 -3.56 -20.02
CA ILE A 520 -23.23 -3.83 -18.60
C ILE A 520 -22.71 -2.53 -17.98
N ASP A 521 -23.59 -1.87 -17.22
CA ASP A 521 -23.16 -0.85 -16.26
C ASP A 521 -22.56 -1.55 -15.03
N GLY A 522 -21.23 -1.55 -14.95
CA GLY A 522 -20.49 -2.21 -13.87
C GLY A 522 -20.76 -1.64 -12.48
N THR A 523 -21.29 -0.41 -12.39
CA THR A 523 -21.67 0.22 -11.11
C THR A 523 -23.02 -0.28 -10.58
N ARG A 524 -23.74 -1.12 -11.34
CA ARG A 524 -25.05 -1.63 -10.96
C ARG A 524 -25.07 -3.16 -10.93
N PRO A 525 -25.90 -3.77 -10.06
CA PRO A 525 -26.08 -5.21 -10.06
C PRO A 525 -26.68 -5.70 -11.39
N SER A 526 -25.97 -6.60 -12.08
CA SER A 526 -26.36 -7.09 -13.40
C SER A 526 -26.44 -8.62 -13.46
N ARG A 527 -27.53 -9.12 -14.08
CA ARG A 527 -27.69 -10.55 -14.42
C ARG A 527 -26.77 -10.99 -15.56
N LEU A 528 -26.47 -10.08 -16.49
CA LEU A 528 -25.51 -10.35 -17.56
C LEU A 528 -24.10 -10.50 -16.99
N ALA A 529 -23.73 -9.67 -16.02
CA ALA A 529 -22.46 -9.82 -15.31
C ALA A 529 -22.38 -11.14 -14.52
N TRP A 530 -23.51 -11.61 -13.96
CA TRP A 530 -23.61 -12.95 -13.36
C TRP A 530 -23.33 -14.05 -14.38
N LEU A 531 -24.01 -14.04 -15.53
CA LEU A 531 -23.80 -15.02 -16.60
C LEU A 531 -22.34 -15.01 -17.09
N LEU A 532 -21.74 -13.83 -17.21
CA LEU A 532 -20.33 -13.66 -17.54
C LEU A 532 -19.45 -14.39 -16.52
N LYS A 533 -19.65 -14.15 -15.22
CA LYS A 533 -18.82 -14.79 -14.18
C LYS A 533 -19.03 -16.30 -14.07
N GLU A 534 -20.28 -16.74 -14.05
CA GLU A 534 -20.64 -18.14 -13.81
C GLU A 534 -20.29 -19.03 -15.02
N ARG A 535 -20.57 -18.59 -16.25
CA ARG A 535 -20.45 -19.45 -17.43
C ARG A 535 -19.29 -19.13 -18.36
N ILE A 536 -18.90 -17.86 -18.45
CA ILE A 536 -17.93 -17.41 -19.48
C ILE A 536 -16.51 -17.32 -18.92
N LEU A 537 -16.33 -16.80 -17.71
CA LEU A 537 -14.99 -16.62 -17.12
C LEU A 537 -14.21 -17.94 -16.90
N PRO A 538 -14.81 -19.06 -16.46
CA PRO A 538 -14.03 -20.30 -16.27
C PRO A 538 -13.46 -20.85 -17.59
N PRO A 539 -14.22 -20.97 -18.70
CA PRO A 539 -13.64 -21.30 -20.00
C PRO A 539 -12.60 -20.28 -20.49
N VAL A 540 -12.84 -18.98 -20.29
CA VAL A 540 -11.88 -17.92 -20.64
C VAL A 540 -10.58 -18.07 -19.85
N TYR A 541 -10.63 -18.51 -18.60
CA TYR A 541 -9.45 -18.81 -17.80
C TYR A 541 -8.67 -20.00 -18.39
N TRP A 542 -9.30 -21.19 -18.47
CA TRP A 542 -8.63 -22.43 -18.85
C TRP A 542 -8.20 -22.49 -20.32
N GLN A 543 -9.06 -22.02 -21.24
CA GLN A 543 -8.88 -22.14 -22.69
C GLN A 543 -8.43 -20.83 -23.35
N GLY A 544 -8.54 -19.70 -22.63
CA GLY A 544 -8.12 -18.39 -23.11
C GLY A 544 -6.79 -17.98 -22.47
N MET A 545 -6.87 -17.47 -21.24
CA MET A 545 -5.77 -16.91 -20.45
C MET A 545 -4.58 -17.88 -20.36
N LEU A 546 -4.79 -19.10 -19.87
CA LEU A 546 -3.71 -20.09 -19.72
C LEU A 546 -3.18 -20.67 -21.04
N LYS A 547 -3.81 -20.33 -22.18
CA LYS A 547 -3.35 -20.71 -23.52
C LYS A 547 -2.80 -19.51 -24.30
N GLY A 548 -2.62 -18.36 -23.63
CA GLY A 548 -2.10 -17.12 -24.20
C GLY A 548 -3.07 -16.40 -25.13
N ARG A 549 -4.37 -16.74 -25.15
CA ARG A 549 -5.33 -16.06 -26.04
C ARG A 549 -5.71 -14.69 -25.48
N GLU A 550 -5.07 -13.65 -26.01
CA GLU A 550 -5.12 -12.27 -25.50
C GLU A 550 -6.32 -11.44 -25.99
N TRP A 551 -7.51 -12.03 -26.01
CA TRP A 551 -8.73 -11.31 -26.40
C TRP A 551 -9.05 -10.19 -25.41
N MET A 552 -9.22 -8.96 -25.89
CA MET A 552 -9.52 -7.76 -25.07
C MET A 552 -8.43 -7.41 -24.03
N VAL A 553 -7.21 -7.96 -24.15
CA VAL A 553 -6.11 -7.72 -23.20
C VAL A 553 -4.77 -7.47 -23.92
N LYS A 554 -4.83 -6.97 -25.16
CA LYS A 554 -3.61 -6.59 -25.88
C LYS A 554 -2.88 -5.47 -25.11
N PRO A 555 -1.56 -5.57 -24.94
CA PRO A 555 -0.82 -4.59 -24.18
C PRO A 555 -0.80 -3.25 -24.93
N GLU A 556 -1.11 -2.18 -24.22
CA GLU A 556 -1.03 -0.82 -24.74
C GLU A 556 0.43 -0.39 -24.80
N ARG A 557 0.83 0.33 -25.85
CA ARG A 557 2.21 0.81 -25.97
C ARG A 557 2.50 1.78 -24.83
N LEU A 558 3.66 1.65 -24.18
CA LEU A 558 4.23 2.75 -23.41
C LEU A 558 4.32 3.92 -24.38
N PRO A 559 3.81 5.11 -24.02
CA PRO A 559 4.01 6.29 -24.81
C PRO A 559 5.53 6.48 -24.95
N GLU A 560 6.07 6.15 -26.13
CA GLU A 560 7.43 6.56 -26.47
C GLU A 560 7.48 8.07 -26.29
N GLY A 561 8.56 8.56 -25.70
CA GLY A 561 8.79 9.99 -25.52
C GLY A 561 8.93 10.69 -26.86
N SER A 562 7.83 10.85 -27.60
CA SER A 562 7.76 11.73 -28.75
C SER A 562 8.08 13.14 -28.27
N PHE A 563 8.71 13.93 -29.11
CA PHE A 563 8.94 15.36 -28.85
C PHE A 563 7.65 16.07 -28.36
N VAL A 564 6.48 15.59 -28.83
CA VAL A 564 5.14 16.06 -28.43
C VAL A 564 4.80 15.70 -26.97
N SER A 565 5.12 14.50 -26.46
CA SER A 565 4.80 14.10 -25.07
C SER A 565 5.71 14.74 -24.01
N ARG A 566 6.92 15.16 -24.40
CA ARG A 566 7.73 16.06 -23.55
C ARG A 566 7.05 17.42 -23.45
N ILE A 567 6.63 18.00 -24.56
CA ILE A 567 5.97 19.32 -24.57
C ILE A 567 4.64 19.27 -23.79
N GLU A 568 3.82 18.24 -23.93
CA GLU A 568 2.56 18.10 -23.17
C GLU A 568 2.77 18.02 -21.65
N ARG A 569 3.95 17.59 -21.18
CA ARG A 569 4.31 17.60 -19.75
C ARG A 569 4.63 19.00 -19.24
N TRP A 570 5.22 19.84 -20.08
CA TRP A 570 5.55 21.23 -19.76
C TRP A 570 4.40 22.20 -20.13
N LEU A 571 3.50 21.81 -21.03
CA LEU A 571 2.35 22.59 -21.50
C LEU A 571 1.05 21.76 -21.36
N PRO A 572 0.53 21.57 -20.14
CA PRO A 572 -0.73 20.86 -19.90
C PRO A 572 -1.94 21.40 -20.70
N ILE A 573 -1.88 22.65 -21.18
CA ILE A 573 -2.88 23.23 -22.10
C ILE A 573 -3.14 22.41 -23.35
N LEU A 574 -2.13 21.71 -23.86
CA LEU A 574 -2.28 20.85 -25.04
C LEU A 574 -3.10 19.58 -24.74
N GLN A 575 -3.22 19.21 -23.46
CA GLN A 575 -4.03 18.08 -23.02
C GLN A 575 -5.47 18.52 -22.74
N TRP A 576 -5.67 19.48 -21.83
CA TRP A 576 -7.02 19.88 -21.44
C TRP A 576 -7.76 20.62 -22.56
N GLY A 577 -7.04 21.39 -23.39
CA GLY A 577 -7.61 22.13 -24.52
C GLY A 577 -8.28 21.23 -25.57
N ARG A 578 -7.79 19.99 -25.74
CA ARG A 578 -8.40 19.00 -26.67
C ARG A 578 -9.76 18.49 -26.20
N SER A 579 -9.97 18.46 -24.88
CA SER A 579 -11.21 18.01 -24.24
C SER A 579 -12.11 19.16 -23.79
N TYR A 580 -11.74 20.42 -24.07
CA TYR A 580 -12.44 21.59 -23.58
C TYR A 580 -13.73 21.82 -24.38
N GLY A 581 -14.87 21.54 -23.74
CA GLY A 581 -16.19 21.61 -24.36
C GLY A 581 -16.97 22.89 -24.03
N ARG A 582 -18.11 23.05 -24.71
CA ARG A 582 -19.02 24.19 -24.52
C ARG A 582 -19.56 24.30 -23.09
N GLU A 583 -19.86 23.18 -22.45
CA GLU A 583 -20.34 23.15 -21.06
C GLU A 583 -19.27 23.66 -20.08
N SER A 584 -18.02 23.19 -20.24
CA SER A 584 -16.90 23.69 -19.45
C SER A 584 -16.68 25.19 -19.66
N ALA A 585 -16.81 25.67 -20.90
CA ALA A 585 -16.69 27.10 -21.20
C ALA A 585 -17.74 27.97 -20.50
N VAL A 586 -18.98 27.48 -20.39
CA VAL A 586 -20.04 28.20 -19.66
C VAL A 586 -19.76 28.23 -18.16
N ASN A 587 -19.37 27.09 -17.58
CA ASN A 587 -19.03 27.01 -16.16
C ASN A 587 -17.81 27.88 -15.81
N ASP A 588 -16.78 27.85 -16.64
CA ASP A 588 -15.57 28.67 -16.45
C ASP A 588 -15.86 30.16 -16.66
N LEU A 589 -16.81 30.53 -17.53
CA LEU A 589 -17.23 31.92 -17.68
C LEU A 589 -17.91 32.45 -16.40
N VAL A 590 -18.80 31.66 -15.80
CA VAL A 590 -19.45 32.01 -14.53
C VAL A 590 -18.41 32.14 -13.42
N ALA A 591 -17.50 31.16 -13.32
CA ALA A 591 -16.40 31.21 -12.36
C ALA A 591 -15.48 32.43 -12.60
N ALA A 592 -15.16 32.75 -13.85
CA ALA A 592 -14.33 33.89 -14.20
C ALA A 592 -14.98 35.22 -13.79
N VAL A 593 -16.30 35.38 -13.95
CA VAL A 593 -17.01 36.58 -13.48
C VAL A 593 -16.90 36.71 -11.95
N ILE A 594 -17.18 35.63 -11.22
CA ILE A 594 -17.09 35.62 -9.74
C ILE A 594 -15.67 35.96 -9.28
N VAL A 595 -14.67 35.28 -9.85
CA VAL A 595 -13.26 35.49 -9.51
C VAL A 595 -12.83 36.90 -9.88
N THR A 596 -13.24 37.46 -11.01
CA THR A 596 -12.86 38.81 -11.43
C THR A 596 -13.40 39.87 -10.48
N ILE A 597 -14.67 39.76 -10.09
CA ILE A 597 -15.31 40.68 -9.14
C ILE A 597 -14.59 40.67 -7.79
N MET A 598 -14.14 39.49 -7.33
CA MET A 598 -13.43 39.35 -6.06
C MET A 598 -11.95 39.76 -6.14
N LEU A 599 -11.26 39.33 -7.20
CA LEU A 599 -9.79 39.40 -7.30
C LEU A 599 -9.30 40.81 -7.65
N ILE A 600 -10.04 41.60 -8.44
CA ILE A 600 -9.63 42.95 -8.81
C ILE A 600 -9.49 43.85 -7.56
N PRO A 601 -10.53 44.05 -6.72
CA PRO A 601 -10.41 44.90 -5.54
C PRO A 601 -9.35 44.39 -4.56
N GLN A 602 -9.29 43.05 -4.36
CA GLN A 602 -8.32 42.42 -3.48
C GLN A 602 -6.87 42.69 -3.94
N SER A 603 -6.61 42.57 -5.24
CA SER A 603 -5.25 42.73 -5.78
C SER A 603 -4.77 44.18 -5.75
N LEU A 604 -5.68 45.14 -5.98
CA LEU A 604 -5.40 46.57 -5.79
C LEU A 604 -5.02 46.86 -4.33
N ALA A 605 -5.79 46.32 -3.37
CA ALA A 605 -5.51 46.49 -1.95
C ALA A 605 -4.17 45.85 -1.55
N TYR A 606 -3.84 44.68 -2.09
CA TYR A 606 -2.59 43.99 -1.78
C TYR A 606 -1.36 44.65 -2.40
N ALA A 607 -1.49 45.32 -3.55
CA ALA A 607 -0.43 46.17 -4.09
C ALA A 607 -0.16 47.37 -3.16
N LEU A 608 -1.22 48.00 -2.65
CA LEU A 608 -1.09 49.08 -1.67
C LEU A 608 -0.45 48.60 -0.36
N LEU A 609 -0.78 47.39 0.12
CA LEU A 609 -0.10 46.78 1.27
C LEU A 609 1.38 46.51 1.00
N ALA A 610 1.75 46.21 -0.24
CA ALA A 610 3.14 46.06 -0.67
C ALA A 610 3.86 47.40 -0.88
N GLY A 611 3.17 48.53 -0.68
CA GLY A 611 3.69 49.88 -0.91
C GLY A 611 3.85 50.27 -2.38
N LEU A 612 3.18 49.56 -3.28
CA LEU A 612 3.25 49.73 -4.74
C LEU A 612 2.01 50.44 -5.30
N PRO A 613 2.11 51.06 -6.49
CA PRO A 613 0.94 51.59 -7.19
C PRO A 613 -0.14 50.52 -7.41
N PRO A 614 -1.44 50.85 -7.28
CA PRO A 614 -2.52 49.88 -7.41
C PRO A 614 -2.49 49.08 -8.72
N GLU A 615 -2.06 49.71 -9.83
CA GLU A 615 -1.99 49.10 -11.15
C GLU A 615 -1.08 47.86 -11.16
N VAL A 616 -0.07 47.82 -10.29
CA VAL A 616 0.83 46.65 -10.13
C VAL A 616 0.05 45.42 -9.62
N GLY A 617 -0.98 45.63 -8.80
CA GLY A 617 -1.88 44.57 -8.35
C GLY A 617 -2.70 43.95 -9.48
N LEU A 618 -3.07 44.75 -10.48
CA LEU A 618 -3.74 44.24 -11.68
C LEU A 618 -2.81 43.36 -12.51
N TYR A 619 -1.54 43.78 -12.68
CA TYR A 619 -0.56 42.96 -13.40
C TYR A 619 -0.28 41.64 -12.67
N ALA A 620 -0.15 41.70 -11.35
CA ALA A 620 0.10 40.53 -10.50
C ALA A 620 -1.09 39.57 -10.39
N SER A 621 -2.30 39.98 -10.77
CA SER A 621 -3.49 39.11 -10.75
C SER A 621 -3.83 38.51 -12.11
N ILE A 622 -3.57 39.22 -13.22
CA ILE A 622 -3.94 38.75 -14.56
C ILE A 622 -2.86 37.84 -15.16
N LEU A 623 -1.60 38.28 -15.18
CA LEU A 623 -0.54 37.57 -15.89
C LEU A 623 -0.24 36.18 -15.30
N PRO A 624 -0.20 35.99 -13.96
CA PRO A 624 0.03 34.66 -13.40
C PRO A 624 -1.10 33.66 -13.70
N LEU A 625 -2.36 34.11 -13.77
CA LEU A 625 -3.48 33.23 -14.13
C LEU A 625 -3.38 32.75 -15.58
N VAL A 626 -3.00 33.63 -16.51
CA VAL A 626 -2.75 33.25 -17.91
C VAL A 626 -1.59 32.27 -17.99
N ALA A 627 -0.48 32.54 -17.31
CA ALA A 627 0.64 31.61 -17.24
C ALA A 627 0.22 30.26 -16.63
N TYR A 628 -0.56 30.28 -15.55
CA TYR A 628 -1.02 29.05 -14.90
C TYR A 628 -2.02 28.27 -15.77
N ALA A 629 -2.84 28.91 -16.60
CA ALA A 629 -3.68 28.20 -17.57
C ALA A 629 -2.83 27.40 -18.58
N VAL A 630 -1.65 27.92 -18.94
CA VAL A 630 -0.73 27.29 -19.89
C VAL A 630 0.10 26.17 -19.25
N PHE A 631 0.66 26.42 -18.06
CA PHE A 631 1.66 25.57 -17.39
C PHE A 631 1.11 24.75 -16.21
N GLY A 632 -0.10 25.06 -15.73
CA GLY A 632 -0.67 24.52 -14.50
C GLY A 632 -1.09 23.06 -14.62
N THR A 633 -0.81 22.30 -13.57
CA THR A 633 -1.08 20.85 -13.50
C THR A 633 -2.35 20.51 -12.71
N SER A 634 -2.90 21.45 -11.95
CA SER A 634 -4.11 21.28 -11.15
C SER A 634 -5.21 22.26 -11.57
N ARG A 635 -6.43 21.74 -11.74
CA ARG A 635 -7.64 22.52 -12.07
C ARG A 635 -8.28 23.22 -10.86
N ALA A 636 -7.79 22.93 -9.65
CA ALA A 636 -8.37 23.44 -8.40
C ALA A 636 -7.48 24.48 -7.69
N LEU A 637 -6.29 24.77 -8.23
CA LEU A 637 -5.37 25.73 -7.62
C LEU A 637 -5.78 27.16 -7.98
N ALA A 638 -5.96 28.01 -6.97
CA ALA A 638 -6.12 29.44 -7.16
C ALA A 638 -4.74 30.13 -7.14
N VAL A 639 -4.45 30.93 -8.16
CA VAL A 639 -3.19 31.67 -8.28
C VAL A 639 -3.49 33.16 -8.29
N GLY A 640 -2.81 33.93 -7.44
CA GLY A 640 -2.97 35.38 -7.38
C GLY A 640 -2.18 36.01 -6.24
N PRO A 641 -2.26 37.34 -6.10
CA PRO A 641 -1.61 38.07 -5.01
C PRO A 641 -2.13 37.62 -3.65
N VAL A 642 -1.22 37.48 -2.68
CA VAL A 642 -1.53 37.04 -1.31
C VAL A 642 -1.09 38.11 -0.32
N ALA A 643 -1.95 38.44 0.65
CA ALA A 643 -1.71 39.50 1.63
C ALA A 643 -0.37 39.38 2.37
N VAL A 644 -0.01 38.16 2.80
CA VAL A 644 1.24 37.91 3.55
C VAL A 644 2.47 38.21 2.69
N VAL A 645 2.47 37.78 1.42
CA VAL A 645 3.58 38.03 0.49
C VAL A 645 3.71 39.53 0.20
N SER A 646 2.59 40.25 0.10
CA SER A 646 2.59 41.71 -0.04
C SER A 646 3.26 42.41 1.15
N LEU A 647 2.91 42.04 2.37
CA LEU A 647 3.53 42.61 3.58
C LEU A 647 5.03 42.29 3.66
N MET A 648 5.42 41.07 3.33
CA MET A 648 6.84 40.67 3.28
C MET A 648 7.61 41.43 2.20
N THR A 649 6.96 41.70 1.05
CA THR A 649 7.54 42.53 -0.02
C THR A 649 7.78 43.94 0.48
N ALA A 650 6.79 44.57 1.14
CA ALA A 650 6.96 45.91 1.70
C ALA A 650 8.09 45.97 2.74
N ALA A 651 8.16 44.97 3.63
CA ALA A 651 9.18 44.90 4.67
C ALA A 651 10.60 44.70 4.09
N ALA A 652 10.75 43.89 3.05
CA ALA A 652 12.04 43.65 2.41
C ALA A 652 12.50 44.85 1.55
N VAL A 653 11.59 45.41 0.74
CA VAL A 653 11.90 46.52 -0.17
C VAL A 653 12.09 47.83 0.59
N GLY A 654 11.33 48.06 1.66
CA GLY A 654 11.44 49.26 2.50
C GLY A 654 12.79 49.42 3.21
N GLN A 655 13.59 48.36 3.32
CA GLN A 655 14.95 48.45 3.86
C GLN A 655 15.96 49.00 2.85
N VAL A 656 15.66 48.94 1.55
CA VAL A 656 16.61 49.25 0.47
C VAL A 656 16.19 50.44 -0.39
N ALA A 657 14.91 50.80 -0.39
CA ALA A 657 14.39 51.96 -1.12
C ALA A 657 13.25 52.64 -0.35
N ALA A 658 13.11 53.96 -0.51
CA ALA A 658 12.02 54.72 0.09
C ALA A 658 10.72 54.55 -0.70
N GLN A 659 9.60 54.31 -0.02
CA GLN A 659 8.29 54.10 -0.65
C GLN A 659 7.86 55.30 -1.51
N GLY A 660 7.22 55.02 -2.66
CA GLY A 660 6.76 56.04 -3.61
C GLY A 660 7.82 56.54 -4.60
N THR A 661 9.07 56.05 -4.49
CA THR A 661 10.14 56.33 -5.47
C THR A 661 10.15 55.30 -6.61
N ALA A 662 10.74 55.67 -7.75
CA ALA A 662 10.97 54.72 -8.85
C ALA A 662 11.90 53.56 -8.45
N ASP A 663 12.83 53.82 -7.51
CA ASP A 663 13.75 52.81 -6.97
C ASP A 663 13.01 51.74 -6.16
N TYR A 664 11.93 52.11 -5.46
CA TYR A 664 11.10 51.17 -4.71
C TYR A 664 10.40 50.16 -5.63
N LEU A 665 9.81 50.64 -6.72
CA LEU A 665 9.18 49.76 -7.72
C LEU A 665 10.23 48.83 -8.36
N SER A 666 11.40 49.38 -8.68
CA SER A 666 12.51 48.60 -9.26
C SER A 666 13.00 47.52 -8.30
N ALA A 667 13.15 47.83 -7.02
CA ALA A 667 13.55 46.88 -5.98
C ALA A 667 12.50 45.77 -5.77
N ALA A 668 11.21 46.09 -5.83
CA ALA A 668 10.14 45.08 -5.76
C ALA A 668 10.17 44.12 -6.98
N ILE A 669 10.42 44.64 -8.18
CA ILE A 669 10.57 43.82 -9.40
C ILE A 669 11.78 42.89 -9.28
N VAL A 670 12.93 43.39 -8.80
CA VAL A 670 14.14 42.59 -8.59
C VAL A 670 13.89 41.49 -7.55
N LEU A 671 13.22 41.81 -6.44
CA LEU A 671 12.86 40.82 -5.41
C LEU A 671 11.97 39.71 -5.98
N ALA A 672 10.99 40.06 -6.81
CA ALA A 672 10.13 39.08 -7.48
C ALA A 672 10.93 38.18 -8.45
N LEU A 673 11.85 38.74 -9.23
CA LEU A 673 12.72 37.99 -10.13
C LEU A 673 13.64 37.03 -9.38
N LEU A 674 14.29 37.49 -8.30
CA LEU A 674 15.15 36.65 -7.46
C LEU A 674 14.36 35.51 -6.84
N SER A 675 13.17 35.79 -6.30
CA SER A 675 12.28 34.77 -5.74
C SER A 675 11.90 33.71 -6.77
N GLY A 676 11.56 34.12 -7.99
CA GLY A 676 11.27 33.21 -9.10
C GLY A 676 12.49 32.35 -9.49
N LEU A 677 13.68 32.95 -9.56
CA LEU A 677 14.92 32.23 -9.85
C LEU A 677 15.22 31.17 -8.79
N PHE A 678 15.07 31.51 -7.50
CA PHE A 678 15.24 30.55 -6.41
C PHE A 678 14.24 29.39 -6.51
N LEU A 679 12.97 29.67 -6.81
CA LEU A 679 11.97 28.61 -7.00
C LEU A 679 12.31 27.70 -8.20
N ILE A 680 12.82 28.25 -9.30
CA ILE A 680 13.29 27.47 -10.45
C ILE A 680 14.48 26.58 -10.07
N LEU A 681 15.48 27.13 -9.35
CA LEU A 681 16.62 26.36 -8.88
C LEU A 681 16.19 25.23 -7.95
N MET A 682 15.31 25.50 -6.99
CA MET A 682 14.74 24.49 -6.10
C MET A 682 13.99 23.40 -6.89
N GLY A 683 13.26 23.78 -7.94
CA GLY A 683 12.61 22.85 -8.86
C GLY A 683 13.61 21.98 -9.64
N LEU A 684 14.70 22.58 -10.14
CA LEU A 684 15.77 21.89 -10.87
C LEU A 684 16.47 20.84 -9.99
N PHE A 685 16.75 21.20 -8.74
CA PHE A 685 17.30 20.29 -7.72
C PHE A 685 16.25 19.34 -7.11
N ARG A 686 14.99 19.40 -7.56
CA ARG A 686 13.87 18.59 -7.08
C ARG A 686 13.66 18.65 -5.58
N LEU A 687 13.89 19.83 -4.98
CA LEU A 687 13.77 20.06 -3.54
C LEU A 687 12.31 20.06 -3.04
N GLY A 688 11.33 19.73 -3.89
CA GLY A 688 9.93 19.57 -3.49
C GLY A 688 9.72 18.52 -2.40
N PHE A 689 10.63 17.55 -2.25
CA PHE A 689 10.59 16.60 -1.13
C PHE A 689 10.72 17.29 0.23
N LEU A 690 11.31 18.49 0.29
CA LEU A 690 11.44 19.23 1.54
C LEU A 690 10.09 19.65 2.13
N ALA A 691 9.08 19.86 1.29
CA ALA A 691 7.72 20.15 1.74
C ALA A 691 7.12 18.99 2.55
N ASN A 692 7.59 17.74 2.34
CA ASN A 692 7.13 16.58 3.10
C ASN A 692 7.67 16.55 4.55
N PHE A 693 8.69 17.34 4.88
CA PHE A 693 9.16 17.48 6.27
C PHE A 693 8.38 18.54 7.06
N LEU A 694 7.50 19.31 6.41
CA LEU A 694 6.60 20.22 7.11
C LEU A 694 5.47 19.40 7.74
N SER A 695 5.51 19.30 9.07
CA SER A 695 4.47 18.58 9.80
C SER A 695 3.10 19.24 9.60
N HIS A 696 2.05 18.43 9.61
CA HIS A 696 0.67 18.93 9.46
C HIS A 696 0.31 20.02 10.50
N PRO A 697 0.75 19.94 11.78
CA PRO A 697 0.54 21.01 12.76
C PRO A 697 1.15 22.36 12.36
N VAL A 698 2.33 22.38 11.74
CA VAL A 698 2.99 23.63 11.31
C VAL A 698 2.21 24.29 10.17
N ILE A 699 1.80 23.49 9.19
CA ILE A 699 0.99 23.97 8.06
C ILE A 699 -0.36 24.51 8.58
N SER A 700 -1.03 23.75 9.46
CA SER A 700 -2.29 24.17 10.05
C SER A 700 -2.13 25.46 10.86
N GLY A 701 -1.11 25.56 11.71
CA GLY A 701 -0.83 26.76 12.51
C GLY A 701 -0.57 27.99 11.63
N PHE A 702 0.20 27.85 10.55
CA PHE A 702 0.44 28.91 9.59
C PHE A 702 -0.83 29.38 8.86
N ILE A 703 -1.67 28.44 8.41
CA ILE A 703 -2.94 28.75 7.73
C ILE A 703 -3.89 29.49 8.70
N THR A 704 -4.05 28.99 9.92
CA THR A 704 -4.90 29.61 10.95
C THR A 704 -4.41 31.01 11.31
N ALA A 705 -3.10 31.18 11.55
CA ALA A 705 -2.52 32.48 11.87
C ALA A 705 -2.67 33.48 10.72
N SER A 706 -2.44 33.04 9.48
CA SER A 706 -2.63 33.87 8.29
C SER A 706 -4.08 34.32 8.13
N GLY A 707 -5.04 33.43 8.36
CA GLY A 707 -6.47 33.77 8.35
C GLY A 707 -6.86 34.82 9.39
N LEU A 708 -6.36 34.69 10.63
CA LEU A 708 -6.59 35.65 11.71
C LEU A 708 -5.98 37.03 11.39
N ILE A 709 -4.74 37.07 10.88
CA ILE A 709 -4.08 38.32 10.47
C ILE A 709 -4.84 38.99 9.33
N ILE A 710 -5.29 38.22 8.33
CA ILE A 710 -6.09 38.75 7.22
C ILE A 710 -7.38 39.36 7.77
N ALA A 711 -8.15 38.64 8.59
CA ALA A 711 -9.38 39.16 9.18
C ALA A 711 -9.16 40.45 10.00
N ALA A 712 -8.14 40.46 10.88
CA ALA A 712 -7.79 41.64 11.66
C ALA A 712 -7.36 42.82 10.78
N SER A 713 -6.61 42.57 9.70
CA SER A 713 -6.17 43.63 8.77
C SER A 713 -7.31 44.32 8.02
N GLN A 714 -8.46 43.65 7.87
CA GLN A 714 -9.65 44.23 7.22
C GLN A 714 -10.48 45.10 8.16
N LEU A 715 -10.37 44.92 9.48
CA LEU A 715 -11.16 45.67 10.47
C LEU A 715 -10.95 47.18 10.37
N LYS A 716 -9.74 47.64 10.03
CA LYS A 716 -9.44 49.07 9.85
C LYS A 716 -10.29 49.71 8.76
N HIS A 717 -10.61 48.97 7.70
CA HIS A 717 -11.44 49.44 6.60
C HIS A 717 -12.93 49.46 6.98
N ILE A 718 -13.38 48.51 7.79
CA ILE A 718 -14.76 48.49 8.32
C ILE A 718 -14.96 49.63 9.32
N LEU A 719 -14.01 49.85 10.23
CA LEU A 719 -14.07 50.92 11.23
C LEU A 719 -13.77 52.31 10.63
N GLY A 720 -13.16 52.36 9.44
CA GLY A 720 -12.75 53.61 8.78
C GLY A 720 -11.61 54.33 9.50
N ILE A 721 -10.69 53.59 10.13
CA ILE A 721 -9.59 54.14 10.95
C ILE A 721 -8.21 53.83 10.34
N PRO A 722 -7.21 54.72 10.50
CA PRO A 722 -5.85 54.43 10.09
C PRO A 722 -5.17 53.51 11.12
N ALA A 723 -4.98 52.23 10.79
CA ALA A 723 -4.25 51.26 11.63
C ALA A 723 -3.08 50.62 10.86
N GLN A 724 -1.98 50.39 11.58
CA GLN A 724 -0.71 49.85 11.05
C GLN A 724 -0.18 48.72 11.94
N GLY A 725 0.56 47.77 11.36
CA GLY A 725 1.14 46.64 12.10
C GLY A 725 1.54 45.49 11.17
N HIS A 726 2.63 44.80 11.50
CA HIS A 726 3.17 43.69 10.69
C HIS A 726 2.81 42.30 11.23
N ASN A 727 2.31 42.22 12.46
CA ASN A 727 1.83 40.99 13.11
C ASN A 727 0.46 41.25 13.79
N LEU A 728 -0.20 40.18 14.23
CA LEU A 728 -1.55 40.27 14.82
C LEU A 728 -1.60 41.17 16.06
N PHE A 729 -0.57 41.13 16.90
CA PHE A 729 -0.53 41.90 18.14
C PHE A 729 -0.48 43.40 17.85
N ASP A 730 0.45 43.83 17.00
CA ASP A 730 0.59 45.23 16.59
C ASP A 730 -0.69 45.76 15.93
N LEU A 731 -1.31 44.94 15.07
CA LEU A 731 -2.58 45.27 14.41
C LEU A 731 -3.71 45.46 15.42
N VAL A 732 -3.85 44.56 16.41
CA VAL A 732 -4.90 44.66 17.43
C VAL A 732 -4.68 45.88 18.34
N VAL A 733 -3.44 46.15 18.74
CA VAL A 733 -3.11 47.33 19.55
C VAL A 733 -3.41 48.62 18.78
N SER A 734 -2.98 48.72 17.53
CA SER A 734 -3.24 49.90 16.68
C SER A 734 -4.73 50.10 16.40
N LEU A 735 -5.49 49.02 16.19
CA LEU A 735 -6.95 49.08 16.07
C LEU A 735 -7.60 49.56 17.37
N ALA A 736 -7.11 49.10 18.53
CA ALA A 736 -7.65 49.49 19.83
C ALA A 736 -7.41 50.98 20.14
N GLU A 737 -6.23 51.51 19.81
CA GLU A 737 -5.91 52.93 19.94
C GLU A 737 -6.77 53.81 19.01
N GLY A 738 -7.07 53.31 17.81
CA GLY A 738 -7.87 54.02 16.81
C GLY A 738 -9.39 53.95 17.01
N LEU A 739 -9.91 53.14 17.95
CA LEU A 739 -11.35 52.92 18.18
C LEU A 739 -12.13 54.24 18.40
N ALA A 740 -11.53 55.20 19.09
CA ALA A 740 -12.15 56.50 19.35
C ALA A 740 -12.38 57.34 18.08
N GLN A 741 -11.70 57.02 16.98
CA GLN A 741 -11.77 57.72 15.68
C GLN A 741 -12.65 56.99 14.66
N THR A 742 -13.45 56.02 15.11
CA THR A 742 -14.30 55.20 14.24
C THR A 742 -15.25 56.07 13.40
N ASN A 743 -15.22 55.86 12.09
CA ASN A 743 -16.10 56.56 11.15
C ASN A 743 -17.46 55.85 11.10
N LEU A 744 -18.47 56.43 11.75
CA LEU A 744 -19.81 55.84 11.86
C LEU A 744 -20.46 55.47 10.51
N PRO A 745 -20.40 56.32 9.46
CA PRO A 745 -20.89 55.97 8.13
C PRO A 745 -20.20 54.74 7.53
N THR A 746 -18.88 54.65 7.66
CA THR A 746 -18.09 53.53 7.13
C THR A 746 -18.41 52.23 7.89
N LEU A 747 -18.57 52.33 9.22
CA LEU A 747 -18.97 51.21 10.06
C LEU A 747 -20.34 50.65 9.69
N LEU A 748 -21.33 51.53 9.45
CA LEU A 748 -22.67 51.11 9.08
C LEU A 748 -22.71 50.45 7.70
N ILE A 749 -21.97 51.00 6.72
CA ILE A 749 -21.87 50.44 5.37
C ILE A 749 -21.13 49.10 5.41
N GLY A 750 -19.95 49.06 6.02
CA GLY A 750 -19.12 47.85 6.11
C GLY A 750 -19.78 46.75 6.92
N GLY A 751 -20.34 47.09 8.08
CA GLY A 751 -21.08 46.16 8.94
C GLY A 751 -22.36 45.65 8.27
N GLY A 752 -23.11 46.52 7.59
CA GLY A 752 -24.30 46.13 6.84
C GLY A 752 -23.99 45.20 5.66
N ALA A 753 -22.92 45.48 4.91
CA ALA A 753 -22.46 44.60 3.84
C ALA A 753 -22.01 43.23 4.37
N LEU A 754 -21.30 43.20 5.50
CA LEU A 754 -20.87 41.95 6.13
C LEU A 754 -22.06 41.14 6.65
N ALA A 755 -23.04 41.78 7.30
CA ALA A 755 -24.25 41.12 7.76
C ALA A 755 -25.08 40.54 6.60
N PHE A 756 -25.18 41.25 5.49
CA PHE A 756 -25.83 40.76 4.27
C PHE A 756 -25.10 39.53 3.70
N LEU A 757 -23.76 39.59 3.61
CA LEU A 757 -22.94 38.47 3.12
C LEU A 757 -22.99 37.22 4.01
N PHE A 758 -23.23 37.37 5.31
CA PHE A 758 -23.41 36.23 6.23
C PHE A 758 -24.81 35.61 6.16
N TRP A 759 -25.80 36.35 5.66
CA TRP A 759 -27.19 35.90 5.59
C TRP A 759 -27.52 35.18 4.27
N VAL A 760 -26.86 35.55 3.17
CA VAL A 760 -26.95 34.92 1.84
C VAL A 760 -25.99 33.75 1.74
#